data_AF-A0A832X855-F1
#
_entry.id   AF-A0A832X855-F1
#
_cell.length_a   1.000
_cell.length_b   1.000
_cell.length_c   1.000
_cell.angle_alpha   90.00
_cell.angle_beta   90.00
_cell.angle_gamma   90.00
#
_symmetry.space_group_name_H-M   'P 1'
#
loop_
_entity.id
_entity.type
_entity.pdbx_description
1 polymer ?
#
loop_
_entity_poly.entity_id
_entity_poly.type
_entity_poly.pdbx_seq_one_letter_code
_entity_poly.pdbx_strand_id
1 'polypeptide(L)'
;MKKNLQEALKNLGLSEKEAEIYVFLAKRGVARGKEIWKGTGTPKAVVYRTLKILQRKGFVECTLESPSRFSAVPFERVLDFHIMAKHEEAVSIERAKEDLLRDWADLGKGTVESPAEKFVVIEGSNKIFAKIFQMVKETKNRLSAVSSVNGLLRADRYGIFEALYNHPLKFKVQFRLLTDLAGVDARTATLLKRRLKPALNLRCRNPELGLSLFPSMVIRDDEELIFFISDPRSQTAADEMQVCFHTNCRSMIQAFSAVFEDLWVNSTNIKAKIDEIAAGKAPQITQLIRDPASALKTYFDALDSAKNEILIVTSQKGLIELSKVGSKLDQWSNKGASIKIMAPITTEDLQATQKLLNWCEVRHFPSGYFETTIVDNCHLFQFNEPSSSNLNPKNTFYTSNAQYIQKTKKILSNIWETTRTPSMESRRSLEGALYTFSEEMLGNHSIERKTSFMKNLQPRPIGKISEKDVLAEIKKEKKKTVKGMLKWSRTLRYFGNRAIAAIHPPSSFALPNMIIVVFHCNEESSSGCENWIAVNLWQKEGESTNCNTVAFVQDTPEHLDFRKKIFAGSSVGPNIMAFKKDEIQVHMKGNTLFAGWTRPIPLGSPEYTLPPCCMLFEGYGDVKPGMFTNVVPSGRRQEFWYNSFDAFVSFFHPKSKYVGSGIEGFVERDSMLISRPPKTGASVI
;
A
#
# COMPACT_ATOMS: atom_id res chain seq x y z
N MET A 1 -38.26 12.15 -31.06
CA MET A 1 -38.82 10.86 -30.58
C MET A 1 -38.04 10.46 -29.34
N LYS A 2 -38.62 9.84 -28.30
CA LYS A 2 -37.80 9.36 -27.15
C LYS A 2 -36.79 8.32 -27.67
N LYS A 3 -35.51 8.40 -27.27
CA LYS A 3 -34.41 7.55 -27.78
C LYS A 3 -34.74 6.05 -27.71
N ASN A 4 -35.37 5.62 -26.62
CA ASN A 4 -35.81 4.23 -26.41
C ASN A 4 -36.86 3.74 -27.44
N LEU A 5 -37.73 4.62 -27.96
CA LEU A 5 -38.74 4.23 -28.95
C LEU A 5 -38.13 4.05 -30.34
N GLN A 6 -37.12 4.85 -30.69
CA GLN A 6 -36.39 4.69 -31.95
C GLN A 6 -35.61 3.38 -31.96
N GLU A 7 -34.92 3.06 -30.86
CA GLU A 7 -34.22 1.77 -30.71
C GLU A 7 -35.20 0.59 -30.76
N ALA A 8 -36.36 0.69 -30.11
CA ALA A 8 -37.39 -0.36 -30.16
C ALA A 8 -37.90 -0.62 -31.59
N LEU A 9 -38.23 0.44 -32.35
CA LEU A 9 -38.69 0.30 -33.74
C LEU A 9 -37.58 -0.28 -34.65
N LYS A 10 -36.33 0.09 -34.41
CA LYS A 10 -35.18 -0.48 -35.13
C LYS A 10 -35.00 -1.98 -34.84
N ASN A 11 -35.15 -2.39 -33.58
CA ASN A 11 -35.08 -3.81 -33.18
C ASN A 11 -36.24 -4.63 -33.75
N LEU A 12 -37.39 -4.00 -34.02
CA LEU A 12 -38.52 -4.61 -34.75
C LEU A 12 -38.30 -4.61 -36.28
N GLY A 13 -37.11 -4.23 -36.74
CA GLY A 13 -36.69 -4.33 -38.13
C GLY A 13 -36.99 -3.11 -38.99
N LEU A 14 -37.36 -1.95 -38.41
CA LEU A 14 -37.60 -0.71 -39.17
C LEU A 14 -36.32 0.09 -39.42
N SER A 15 -36.17 0.63 -40.63
CA SER A 15 -35.18 1.69 -40.89
C SER A 15 -35.59 3.02 -40.26
N GLU A 16 -34.66 3.97 -40.11
CA GLU A 16 -34.99 5.30 -39.55
C GLU A 16 -36.13 5.98 -40.30
N LYS A 17 -36.14 5.85 -41.63
CA LYS A 17 -37.16 6.46 -42.48
C LYS A 17 -38.52 5.76 -42.37
N GLU A 18 -38.50 4.45 -42.20
CA GLU A 18 -39.70 3.66 -41.91
C GLU A 18 -40.30 4.04 -40.55
N ALA A 19 -39.46 4.15 -39.51
CA ALA A 19 -39.88 4.56 -38.18
C ALA A 19 -40.46 5.98 -38.15
N GLU A 20 -39.85 6.92 -38.89
CA GLU A 20 -40.34 8.29 -39.02
C GLU A 20 -41.76 8.32 -39.63
N ILE A 21 -41.98 7.61 -40.74
CA ILE A 21 -43.26 7.56 -41.44
C ILE A 21 -44.32 6.81 -40.61
N TYR A 22 -43.95 5.71 -39.94
CA TYR A 22 -44.86 4.99 -39.03
C TYR A 22 -45.30 5.86 -37.87
N VAL A 23 -44.38 6.57 -37.20
CA VAL A 23 -44.72 7.46 -36.08
C VAL A 23 -45.51 8.67 -36.53
N PHE A 24 -45.26 9.20 -37.73
CA PHE A 24 -46.10 10.24 -38.32
C PHE A 24 -47.56 9.77 -38.44
N LEU A 25 -47.78 8.58 -39.00
CA LEU A 25 -49.12 8.00 -39.13
C LEU A 25 -49.74 7.67 -37.77
N ALA A 26 -48.98 7.13 -36.82
CA ALA A 26 -49.46 6.81 -35.48
C ALA A 26 -49.93 8.06 -34.71
N LYS A 27 -49.30 9.21 -34.93
CA LYS A 27 -49.68 10.49 -34.30
C LYS A 27 -50.85 11.18 -34.99
N ARG A 28 -50.90 11.11 -36.32
CA ARG A 28 -51.83 11.89 -37.14
C ARG A 28 -53.10 11.12 -37.50
N GLY A 29 -53.08 9.79 -37.36
CA GLY A 29 -54.15 8.91 -37.80
C GLY A 29 -54.10 8.65 -39.30
N VAL A 30 -55.28 8.44 -39.89
CA VAL A 30 -55.43 8.12 -41.31
C VAL A 30 -54.99 9.31 -42.19
N ALA A 31 -54.05 9.09 -43.12
CA ALA A 31 -53.53 10.14 -43.99
C ALA A 31 -53.39 9.69 -45.44
N ARG A 32 -53.59 10.62 -46.38
CA ARG A 32 -53.26 10.42 -47.81
C ARG A 32 -51.76 10.54 -48.01
N GLY A 33 -51.22 9.88 -49.04
CA GLY A 33 -49.79 9.99 -49.39
C GLY A 33 -49.30 11.45 -49.46
N LYS A 34 -50.15 12.37 -49.96
CA LYS A 34 -49.88 13.82 -50.05
C LYS A 34 -49.63 14.49 -48.72
N GLU A 35 -50.38 14.10 -47.70
CA GLU A 35 -50.26 14.64 -46.35
C GLU A 35 -49.01 14.08 -45.67
N ILE A 36 -48.65 12.83 -45.98
CA ILE A 36 -47.46 12.17 -45.44
C ILE A 36 -46.19 12.81 -46.00
N TRP A 37 -46.03 12.94 -47.33
CA TRP A 37 -44.78 13.49 -47.89
C TRP A 37 -44.58 14.97 -47.56
N LYS A 38 -45.67 15.76 -47.47
CA LYS A 38 -45.60 17.15 -47.00
C LYS A 38 -45.30 17.22 -45.50
N GLY A 39 -45.88 16.33 -44.71
CA GLY A 39 -45.76 16.33 -43.25
C GLY A 39 -44.43 15.79 -42.72
N THR A 40 -43.73 14.94 -43.48
CA THR A 40 -42.42 14.37 -43.11
C THR A 40 -41.25 14.98 -43.88
N GLY A 41 -41.50 15.95 -44.78
CA GLY A 41 -40.45 16.53 -45.63
C GLY A 41 -39.75 15.51 -46.54
N THR A 42 -40.35 14.33 -46.77
CA THR A 42 -39.74 13.23 -47.49
C THR A 42 -40.18 13.25 -48.97
N PRO A 43 -39.29 12.99 -49.94
CA PRO A 43 -39.68 12.96 -51.35
C PRO A 43 -40.82 11.96 -51.64
N LYS A 44 -41.76 12.35 -52.51
CA LYS A 44 -42.97 11.55 -52.85
C LYS A 44 -42.66 10.08 -53.17
N ALA A 45 -41.66 9.83 -54.02
CA ALA A 45 -41.29 8.48 -54.42
C ALA A 45 -40.81 7.60 -53.25
N VAL A 46 -40.06 8.19 -52.31
CA VAL A 46 -39.55 7.51 -51.11
C VAL A 46 -40.71 7.16 -50.18
N VAL A 47 -41.67 8.06 -49.97
CA VAL A 47 -42.84 7.82 -49.11
C VAL A 47 -43.64 6.61 -49.57
N TYR A 48 -44.01 6.52 -50.86
CA TYR A 48 -44.79 5.38 -51.36
C TYR A 48 -44.00 4.05 -51.31
N ARG A 49 -42.69 4.08 -51.56
CA ARG A 49 -41.82 2.91 -51.40
C ARG A 49 -41.80 2.44 -49.93
N THR A 50 -41.63 3.37 -49.00
CA THR A 50 -41.59 3.08 -47.57
C THR A 50 -42.94 2.57 -47.05
N LEU A 51 -44.06 3.14 -47.49
CA LEU A 51 -45.40 2.67 -47.12
C LEU A 51 -45.63 1.21 -47.56
N LYS A 52 -45.18 0.82 -48.76
CA LYS A 52 -45.27 -0.57 -49.23
C LYS A 52 -44.40 -1.53 -48.40
N ILE A 53 -43.24 -1.07 -47.92
CA ILE A 53 -42.39 -1.86 -47.01
C ILE A 53 -43.06 -2.02 -45.64
N LEU A 54 -43.55 -0.91 -45.07
CA LEU A 54 -44.26 -0.90 -43.79
C LEU A 54 -45.50 -1.79 -43.82
N GLN A 55 -46.24 -1.79 -44.93
CA GLN A 55 -47.40 -2.65 -45.11
C GLN A 55 -47.03 -4.13 -45.14
N ARG A 56 -45.98 -4.52 -45.88
CA ARG A 56 -45.48 -5.91 -45.88
C ARG A 56 -44.98 -6.37 -44.51
N LYS A 57 -44.44 -5.46 -43.72
CA LYS A 57 -43.99 -5.73 -42.34
C LYS A 57 -45.14 -5.69 -41.32
N GLY A 58 -46.38 -5.35 -41.72
CA GLY A 58 -47.54 -5.29 -40.83
C GLY A 58 -47.64 -4.03 -39.96
N PHE A 59 -46.90 -2.96 -40.28
CA PHE A 59 -46.91 -1.71 -39.50
C PHE A 59 -47.93 -0.68 -40.02
N VAL A 60 -48.35 -0.79 -41.28
CA VAL A 60 -49.27 0.16 -41.92
C VAL A 60 -50.32 -0.60 -42.70
N GLU A 61 -51.56 -0.15 -42.61
CA GLU A 61 -52.67 -0.60 -43.44
C GLU A 61 -52.98 0.43 -44.52
N CYS A 62 -53.47 -0.04 -45.67
CA CYS A 62 -53.86 0.79 -46.80
C CYS A 62 -55.31 0.49 -47.17
N THR A 63 -56.08 1.54 -47.42
CA THR A 63 -57.44 1.46 -47.95
C THR A 63 -57.43 1.29 -49.48
N LEU A 64 -58.49 0.68 -50.01
CA LEU A 64 -58.67 0.45 -51.46
C LEU A 64 -59.24 1.67 -52.22
N GLU A 65 -59.47 2.80 -51.54
CA GLU A 65 -59.98 4.03 -52.17
C GLU A 65 -58.93 4.76 -53.01
N SER A 66 -59.38 5.65 -53.92
CA SER A 66 -58.50 6.51 -54.73
C SER A 66 -58.76 7.99 -54.44
N PRO A 67 -57.77 8.77 -53.94
CA PRO A 67 -56.41 8.35 -53.62
C PRO A 67 -56.35 7.56 -52.30
N SER A 68 -55.49 6.53 -52.26
CA SER A 68 -55.37 5.62 -51.11
C SER A 68 -54.96 6.35 -49.84
N ARG A 69 -55.57 5.92 -48.73
CA ARG A 69 -55.22 6.37 -47.37
C ARG A 69 -54.49 5.28 -46.61
N PHE A 70 -53.58 5.72 -45.77
CA PHE A 70 -52.74 4.87 -44.94
C PHE A 70 -53.00 5.14 -43.47
N SER A 71 -53.05 4.08 -42.66
CA SER A 71 -53.16 4.12 -41.21
C SER A 71 -52.04 3.32 -40.57
N ALA A 72 -51.49 3.80 -39.46
CA ALA A 72 -50.59 2.99 -38.65
C ALA A 72 -51.39 1.89 -37.95
N VAL A 73 -50.88 0.66 -37.99
CA VAL A 73 -51.37 -0.40 -37.10
C VAL A 73 -51.00 -0.01 -35.67
N PRO A 74 -51.94 -0.10 -34.69
CA PRO A 74 -51.66 0.20 -33.29
C PRO A 74 -50.43 -0.56 -32.78
N PHE A 75 -49.55 0.14 -32.04
CA PHE A 75 -48.24 -0.42 -31.69
C PHE A 75 -48.36 -1.65 -30.78
N GLU A 76 -49.37 -1.70 -29.93
CA GLU A 76 -49.71 -2.86 -29.09
C GLU A 76 -49.95 -4.10 -29.95
N ARG A 77 -50.75 -3.98 -31.01
CA ARG A 77 -51.03 -5.08 -31.94
C ARG A 77 -49.80 -5.52 -32.73
N VAL A 78 -48.95 -4.57 -33.13
CA VAL A 78 -47.66 -4.87 -33.78
C VAL A 78 -46.78 -5.70 -32.84
N LEU A 79 -46.71 -5.34 -31.56
CA LEU A 79 -45.96 -6.10 -30.56
C LEU A 79 -46.55 -7.50 -30.36
N ASP A 80 -47.88 -7.62 -30.24
CA ASP A 80 -48.56 -8.92 -30.06
C ASP A 80 -48.28 -9.87 -31.22
N PHE A 81 -48.37 -9.40 -32.46
CA PHE A 81 -48.04 -10.21 -33.64
C PHE A 81 -46.58 -10.65 -33.67
N HIS A 82 -45.66 -9.76 -33.28
CA HIS A 82 -44.24 -10.10 -33.24
C HIS A 82 -43.91 -11.11 -32.15
N ILE A 83 -44.52 -10.97 -30.97
CA ILE A 83 -44.42 -11.93 -29.86
C ILE A 83 -44.96 -13.29 -30.30
N MET A 84 -46.14 -13.31 -30.92
CA MET A 84 -46.78 -14.55 -31.37
C MET A 84 -45.95 -15.27 -32.45
N ALA A 85 -45.45 -14.54 -33.46
CA ALA A 85 -44.57 -15.11 -34.48
C ALA A 85 -43.29 -15.72 -33.87
N LYS A 86 -42.66 -15.04 -32.91
CA LYS A 86 -41.47 -15.55 -32.21
C LYS A 86 -41.79 -16.76 -31.34
N HIS A 87 -42.97 -16.79 -30.72
CA HIS A 87 -43.43 -17.93 -29.96
C HIS A 87 -43.68 -19.16 -30.86
N GLU A 88 -44.34 -18.99 -32.00
CA GLU A 88 -44.55 -20.07 -32.98
C GLU A 88 -43.25 -20.63 -33.55
N GLU A 89 -42.29 -19.75 -33.88
CA GLU A 89 -40.95 -20.15 -34.32
C GLU A 89 -40.25 -21.00 -33.24
N ALA A 90 -40.30 -20.56 -31.98
CA ALA A 90 -39.74 -21.31 -30.85
C ALA A 90 -40.42 -22.68 -30.67
N VAL A 91 -41.75 -22.74 -30.71
CA VAL A 91 -42.52 -23.99 -30.60
C VAL A 91 -42.20 -24.95 -31.75
N SER A 92 -42.01 -24.45 -32.97
CA SER A 92 -41.61 -25.26 -34.12
C SER A 92 -40.23 -25.91 -33.90
N ILE A 93 -39.26 -25.13 -33.43
CA ILE A 93 -37.92 -25.62 -33.08
C ILE A 93 -37.99 -26.64 -31.94
N GLU A 94 -38.80 -26.40 -30.91
CA GLU A 94 -38.99 -27.33 -29.79
C GLU A 94 -39.58 -28.66 -30.24
N ARG A 95 -40.56 -28.66 -31.15
CA ARG A 95 -41.13 -29.88 -31.73
C ARG A 95 -40.11 -30.66 -32.56
N ALA A 96 -39.33 -29.96 -33.37
CA ALA A 96 -38.30 -30.59 -34.21
C ALA A 96 -37.09 -31.09 -33.40
N LYS A 97 -36.89 -30.59 -32.18
CA LYS A 97 -35.70 -30.86 -31.36
C LYS A 97 -35.47 -32.34 -31.10
N GLU A 98 -36.50 -33.08 -30.72
CA GLU A 98 -36.33 -34.49 -30.35
C GLU A 98 -35.91 -35.34 -31.55
N ASP A 99 -36.54 -35.12 -32.71
CA ASP A 99 -36.23 -35.83 -33.94
C ASP A 99 -34.81 -35.49 -34.43
N LEU A 100 -34.46 -34.20 -34.46
CA LEU A 100 -33.10 -33.76 -34.83
C LEU A 100 -32.01 -34.34 -33.91
N LEU A 101 -32.28 -34.49 -32.61
CA LEU A 101 -31.34 -35.08 -31.66
C LEU A 101 -31.18 -36.60 -31.85
N ARG A 102 -32.25 -37.30 -32.27
CA ARG A 102 -32.18 -38.73 -32.62
C ARG A 102 -31.34 -38.91 -33.88
N ASP A 103 -31.65 -38.18 -34.94
CA ASP A 103 -30.89 -38.20 -36.19
C ASP A 103 -29.40 -37.87 -35.96
N TRP A 104 -29.12 -36.91 -35.08
CA TRP A 104 -27.75 -36.54 -34.70
C TRP A 104 -27.02 -37.63 -33.91
N ALA A 105 -27.72 -38.40 -33.08
CA ALA A 105 -27.13 -39.50 -32.32
C ALA A 105 -26.71 -40.67 -33.22
N ASP A 106 -27.43 -40.88 -34.32
CA ASP A 106 -27.20 -41.96 -35.29
C ASP A 106 -25.98 -41.70 -36.21
N LEU A 107 -25.50 -40.46 -36.31
CA LEU A 107 -24.31 -40.08 -37.11
C LEU A 107 -22.96 -40.55 -36.53
N GLY A 108 -22.97 -41.36 -35.48
CA GLY A 108 -21.76 -41.97 -34.89
C GLY A 108 -21.04 -41.04 -33.91
N LYS A 109 -21.11 -41.35 -32.61
CA LYS A 109 -20.31 -40.68 -31.59
C LYS A 109 -18.86 -41.16 -31.69
N GLY A 110 -17.95 -40.28 -32.08
CA GLY A 110 -16.54 -40.40 -31.67
C GLY A 110 -16.51 -40.60 -30.16
N THR A 111 -15.68 -41.54 -29.70
CA THR A 111 -15.51 -41.90 -28.29
C THR A 111 -15.48 -40.64 -27.43
N VAL A 112 -16.50 -40.48 -26.56
CA VAL A 112 -16.52 -39.41 -25.58
C VAL A 112 -15.42 -39.72 -24.58
N GLU A 113 -14.22 -39.23 -24.85
CA GLU A 113 -13.15 -39.18 -23.86
C GLU A 113 -13.70 -38.48 -22.61
N SER A 114 -13.22 -38.92 -21.44
CA SER A 114 -13.54 -38.31 -20.14
C SER A 114 -13.58 -36.79 -20.24
N PRO A 115 -14.42 -36.08 -19.46
CA PRO A 115 -14.56 -34.64 -19.58
C PRO A 115 -13.20 -33.98 -19.34
N ALA A 116 -12.47 -33.74 -20.43
CA ALA A 116 -11.21 -33.06 -20.38
C ALA A 116 -11.44 -31.71 -19.71
N GLU A 117 -10.47 -31.24 -18.95
CA GLU A 117 -10.50 -29.87 -18.49
C GLU A 117 -10.51 -28.97 -19.73
N LYS A 118 -11.56 -28.17 -19.86
CA LYS A 118 -11.86 -27.32 -21.00
C LYS A 118 -11.68 -25.87 -20.61
N PHE A 119 -11.15 -25.13 -21.57
CA PHE A 119 -11.00 -23.68 -21.54
C PHE A 119 -11.75 -23.13 -22.75
N VAL A 120 -12.80 -22.33 -22.52
CA VAL A 120 -13.64 -21.79 -23.61
C VAL A 120 -13.79 -20.29 -23.44
N VAL A 121 -13.54 -19.53 -24.51
CA VAL A 121 -13.86 -18.11 -24.57
C VAL A 121 -15.26 -17.96 -25.16
N ILE A 122 -16.13 -17.23 -24.46
CA ILE A 122 -17.50 -16.95 -24.90
C ILE A 122 -17.62 -15.45 -25.14
N GLU A 123 -18.01 -15.10 -26.37
CA GLU A 123 -18.19 -13.72 -26.81
C GLU A 123 -19.66 -13.40 -27.07
N GLY A 124 -20.09 -12.23 -26.62
CA GLY A 124 -21.44 -11.68 -26.79
C GLY A 124 -22.39 -12.00 -25.63
N SER A 125 -23.13 -10.99 -25.18
CA SER A 125 -23.97 -11.07 -23.98
C SER A 125 -25.02 -12.20 -24.07
N ASN A 126 -25.64 -12.40 -25.23
CA ASN A 126 -26.64 -13.47 -25.41
C ASN A 126 -26.07 -14.86 -25.09
N LYS A 127 -24.86 -15.18 -25.58
CA LYS A 127 -24.23 -16.48 -25.34
C LYS A 127 -23.78 -16.62 -23.88
N ILE A 128 -23.20 -15.56 -23.32
CA ILE A 128 -22.73 -15.52 -21.93
C ILE A 128 -23.89 -15.73 -20.96
N PHE A 129 -24.96 -14.94 -21.09
CA PHE A 129 -26.12 -15.05 -20.21
C PHE A 129 -26.91 -16.35 -20.45
N ALA A 130 -26.95 -16.89 -21.67
CA ALA A 130 -27.50 -18.23 -21.90
C ALA A 130 -26.71 -19.31 -21.15
N LYS A 131 -25.38 -19.22 -21.12
CA LYS A 131 -24.54 -20.13 -20.33
C LYS A 131 -24.73 -19.96 -18.83
N ILE A 132 -24.85 -18.73 -18.34
CA ILE A 132 -25.17 -18.46 -16.91
C ILE A 132 -26.55 -19.02 -16.57
N PHE A 133 -27.54 -18.85 -17.45
CA PHE A 133 -28.88 -19.40 -17.28
C PHE A 133 -28.86 -20.93 -17.20
N GLN A 134 -28.04 -21.59 -18.03
CA GLN A 134 -27.78 -23.03 -17.94
C GLN A 134 -27.17 -23.40 -16.58
N MET A 135 -26.11 -22.70 -16.14
CA MET A 135 -25.47 -22.95 -14.83
C MET A 135 -26.46 -22.80 -13.67
N VAL A 136 -27.38 -21.84 -13.75
CA VAL A 136 -28.45 -21.66 -12.77
C VAL A 136 -29.40 -22.86 -12.75
N LYS A 137 -29.79 -23.39 -13.92
CA LYS A 137 -30.68 -24.56 -14.00
C LYS A 137 -30.04 -25.87 -13.53
N GLU A 138 -28.73 -25.99 -13.72
CA GLU A 138 -27.98 -27.22 -13.41
C GLU A 138 -27.43 -27.25 -11.98
N THR A 139 -27.49 -26.13 -11.24
CA THR A 139 -26.89 -26.05 -9.91
C THR A 139 -27.61 -26.94 -8.89
N LYS A 140 -26.84 -27.66 -8.08
CA LYS A 140 -27.40 -28.61 -7.09
C LYS A 140 -27.11 -28.21 -5.65
N ASN A 141 -26.02 -27.49 -5.41
CA ASN A 141 -25.52 -27.18 -4.08
C ASN A 141 -25.37 -25.67 -3.87
N ARG A 142 -24.62 -25.00 -4.75
CA ARG A 142 -24.19 -23.62 -4.51
C ARG A 142 -23.90 -22.89 -5.81
N LEU A 143 -24.42 -21.67 -5.91
CA LEU A 143 -24.08 -20.73 -6.98
C LEU A 143 -23.56 -19.43 -6.36
N SER A 144 -22.31 -19.09 -6.65
CA SER A 144 -21.63 -17.92 -6.10
C SER A 144 -21.29 -16.93 -7.22
N ALA A 145 -21.72 -15.68 -7.10
CA ALA A 145 -21.54 -14.68 -8.14
C ALA A 145 -20.99 -13.36 -7.59
N VAL A 146 -20.09 -12.73 -8.34
CA VAL A 146 -19.62 -11.35 -8.16
C VAL A 146 -20.05 -10.56 -9.39
N SER A 147 -20.83 -9.50 -9.20
CA SER A 147 -21.30 -8.69 -10.32
C SER A 147 -21.56 -7.24 -9.92
N SER A 148 -21.39 -6.32 -10.87
CA SER A 148 -21.80 -4.92 -10.71
C SER A 148 -23.32 -4.79 -10.80
N VAL A 149 -23.86 -3.66 -10.34
CA VAL A 149 -25.29 -3.35 -10.48
C VAL A 149 -25.76 -3.42 -11.94
N ASN A 150 -24.98 -2.91 -12.88
CA ASN A 150 -25.30 -3.02 -14.31
C ASN A 150 -25.29 -4.48 -14.81
N GLY A 151 -24.38 -5.31 -14.29
CA GLY A 151 -24.38 -6.75 -14.53
C GLY A 151 -25.66 -7.42 -14.06
N LEU A 152 -26.16 -7.04 -12.88
CA LEU A 152 -27.42 -7.55 -12.32
C LEU A 152 -28.64 -7.08 -13.12
N LEU A 153 -28.70 -5.82 -13.54
CA LEU A 153 -29.79 -5.33 -14.40
C LEU A 153 -29.84 -6.07 -15.73
N ARG A 154 -28.68 -6.39 -16.32
CA ARG A 154 -28.61 -7.26 -17.50
C ARG A 154 -29.07 -8.69 -17.19
N ALA A 155 -28.63 -9.27 -16.08
CA ALA A 155 -29.08 -10.59 -15.65
C ALA A 155 -30.61 -10.66 -15.51
N ASP A 156 -31.26 -9.60 -15.01
CA ASP A 156 -32.74 -9.49 -14.96
C ASP A 156 -33.35 -9.50 -16.37
N ARG A 157 -32.80 -8.71 -17.31
CA ARG A 157 -33.24 -8.66 -18.71
C ARG A 157 -33.13 -10.03 -19.41
N TYR A 158 -32.11 -10.81 -19.08
CA TYR A 158 -31.90 -12.16 -19.61
C TYR A 158 -32.62 -13.27 -18.81
N GLY A 159 -33.47 -12.92 -17.85
CA GLY A 159 -34.30 -13.88 -17.12
C GLY A 159 -33.56 -14.74 -16.08
N ILE A 160 -32.34 -14.35 -15.69
CA ILE A 160 -31.55 -15.09 -14.68
C ILE A 160 -32.27 -15.10 -13.33
N PHE A 161 -32.84 -13.97 -12.89
CA PHE A 161 -33.58 -13.91 -11.64
C PHE A 161 -34.83 -14.79 -11.66
N GLU A 162 -35.57 -14.83 -12.78
CA GLU A 162 -36.71 -15.73 -12.93
C GLU A 162 -36.29 -17.20 -12.89
N ALA A 163 -35.14 -17.56 -13.48
CA ALA A 163 -34.58 -18.90 -13.36
C ALA A 163 -34.23 -19.26 -11.91
N LEU A 164 -33.67 -18.31 -11.14
CA LEU A 164 -33.38 -18.50 -9.72
C LEU A 164 -34.67 -18.71 -8.90
N TYR A 165 -35.72 -17.92 -9.15
CA TYR A 165 -37.00 -18.01 -8.44
C TYR A 165 -37.77 -19.29 -8.75
N ASN A 166 -37.63 -19.80 -9.96
CA ASN A 166 -38.30 -21.01 -10.44
C ASN A 166 -37.42 -22.26 -10.34
N HIS A 167 -36.22 -22.14 -9.75
CA HIS A 167 -35.31 -23.28 -9.62
C HIS A 167 -35.95 -24.40 -8.77
N PRO A 168 -35.97 -25.66 -9.23
CA PRO A 168 -36.64 -26.76 -8.50
C PRO A 168 -36.08 -26.98 -7.09
N LEU A 169 -34.78 -26.76 -6.92
CA LEU A 169 -34.07 -26.91 -5.63
C LEU A 169 -33.81 -25.57 -4.92
N LYS A 170 -34.57 -24.52 -5.22
CA LYS A 170 -34.33 -23.14 -4.74
C LYS A 170 -34.17 -22.97 -3.23
N PHE A 171 -34.75 -23.86 -2.43
CA PHE A 171 -34.62 -23.85 -0.97
C PHE A 171 -33.40 -24.64 -0.46
N LYS A 172 -32.88 -25.58 -1.25
CA LYS A 172 -31.70 -26.41 -0.93
C LYS A 172 -30.40 -25.76 -1.42
N VAL A 173 -30.42 -25.19 -2.62
CA VAL A 173 -29.28 -24.51 -3.22
C VAL A 173 -28.98 -23.22 -2.46
N GLN A 174 -27.71 -22.97 -2.17
CA GLN A 174 -27.26 -21.71 -1.62
C GLN A 174 -26.86 -20.75 -2.75
N PHE A 175 -27.60 -19.66 -2.89
CA PHE A 175 -27.26 -18.58 -3.83
C PHE A 175 -26.52 -17.48 -3.08
N ARG A 176 -25.33 -17.12 -3.55
CA ARG A 176 -24.48 -16.09 -2.93
C ARG A 176 -24.12 -15.04 -3.95
N LEU A 177 -24.39 -13.78 -3.64
CA LEU A 177 -24.13 -12.65 -4.53
C LEU A 177 -23.33 -11.57 -3.80
N LEU A 178 -22.21 -11.17 -4.40
CA LEU A 178 -21.45 -9.99 -4.03
C LEU A 178 -21.69 -8.89 -5.07
N THR A 179 -22.11 -7.71 -4.62
CA THR A 179 -22.32 -6.57 -5.50
C THR A 179 -22.01 -5.26 -4.78
N ASP A 180 -21.24 -4.40 -5.45
CA ASP A 180 -20.85 -3.10 -4.93
C ASP A 180 -21.96 -2.07 -5.22
N LEU A 181 -22.38 -1.38 -4.16
CA LEU A 181 -23.41 -0.32 -4.21
C LEU A 181 -22.82 1.10 -4.20
N ALA A 182 -21.51 1.25 -4.33
CA ALA A 182 -20.86 2.55 -4.41
C ALA A 182 -21.42 3.39 -5.58
N GLY A 183 -21.83 4.63 -5.29
CA GLY A 183 -22.36 5.57 -6.29
C GLY A 183 -23.75 5.24 -6.85
N VAL A 184 -24.46 4.26 -6.28
CA VAL A 184 -25.80 3.87 -6.72
C VAL A 184 -26.86 4.83 -6.17
N ASP A 185 -27.78 5.29 -7.02
CA ASP A 185 -28.89 6.15 -6.61
C ASP A 185 -30.00 5.39 -5.86
N ALA A 186 -30.84 6.14 -5.14
CA ALA A 186 -31.93 5.56 -4.35
C ALA A 186 -32.95 4.77 -5.19
N ARG A 187 -33.16 5.16 -6.45
CA ARG A 187 -34.13 4.49 -7.36
C ARG A 187 -33.65 3.09 -7.75
N THR A 188 -32.38 3.00 -8.11
CA THR A 188 -31.70 1.76 -8.51
C THR A 188 -31.55 0.83 -7.30
N ALA A 189 -31.19 1.37 -6.13
CA ALA A 189 -31.16 0.61 -4.89
C ALA A 189 -32.54 0.00 -4.55
N THR A 190 -33.61 0.77 -4.74
CA THR A 190 -34.99 0.29 -4.53
C THR A 190 -35.39 -0.81 -5.53
N LEU A 191 -35.00 -0.66 -6.80
CA LEU A 191 -35.23 -1.67 -7.83
C LEU A 191 -34.53 -2.99 -7.49
N LEU A 192 -33.26 -2.93 -7.06
CA LEU A 192 -32.51 -4.09 -6.58
C LEU A 192 -33.20 -4.72 -5.37
N LYS A 193 -33.61 -3.92 -4.38
CA LYS A 193 -34.32 -4.43 -3.18
C LYS A 193 -35.55 -5.25 -3.54
N ARG A 194 -36.35 -4.79 -4.50
CA ARG A 194 -37.55 -5.51 -4.98
C ARG A 194 -37.20 -6.84 -5.68
N ARG A 195 -36.06 -6.88 -6.36
CA ARG A 195 -35.52 -8.07 -7.05
C ARG A 195 -34.71 -9.00 -6.15
N LEU A 196 -34.47 -8.64 -4.90
CA LEU A 196 -33.80 -9.48 -3.91
C LEU A 196 -34.84 -9.97 -2.89
N LYS A 197 -35.78 -10.82 -3.33
CA LYS A 197 -36.88 -11.30 -2.49
C LYS A 197 -36.38 -12.21 -1.34
N PRO A 198 -36.99 -12.17 -0.14
CA PRO A 198 -36.61 -13.01 1.00
C PRO A 198 -36.93 -14.51 0.86
N ALA A 199 -37.70 -14.91 -0.16
CA ALA A 199 -38.20 -16.29 -0.30
C ALA A 199 -37.18 -17.28 -0.91
N LEU A 200 -35.99 -16.81 -1.28
CA LEU A 200 -34.91 -17.60 -1.86
C LEU A 200 -33.79 -17.76 -0.82
N ASN A 201 -33.04 -18.87 -0.81
CA ASN A 201 -31.77 -18.95 -0.06
C ASN A 201 -30.67 -18.13 -0.77
N LEU A 202 -31.00 -16.87 -1.06
CA LEU A 202 -30.15 -15.89 -1.70
C LEU A 202 -29.62 -14.94 -0.64
N ARG A 203 -28.30 -14.97 -0.47
CA ARG A 203 -27.57 -14.08 0.40
C ARG A 203 -26.85 -13.07 -0.47
N CYS A 204 -27.05 -11.80 -0.19
CA CYS A 204 -26.43 -10.71 -0.92
C CYS A 204 -25.61 -9.85 0.04
N ARG A 205 -24.38 -9.55 -0.36
CA ARG A 205 -23.44 -8.77 0.44
C ARG A 205 -22.77 -7.69 -0.41
N ASN A 206 -22.48 -6.56 0.22
CA ASN A 206 -21.71 -5.46 -0.35
C ASN A 206 -20.25 -5.61 0.12
N PRO A 207 -19.31 -5.96 -0.75
CA PRO A 207 -17.92 -6.13 -0.36
C PRO A 207 -17.27 -4.79 -0.03
N GLU A 208 -16.49 -4.72 1.05
CA GLU A 208 -15.70 -3.52 1.41
C GLU A 208 -14.46 -3.43 0.52
N LEU A 209 -14.68 -3.26 -0.78
CA LEU A 209 -13.62 -3.18 -1.77
C LEU A 209 -13.12 -1.75 -1.83
N GLY A 210 -11.97 -1.51 -1.22
CA GLY A 210 -11.17 -0.30 -1.45
C GLY A 210 -10.63 -0.13 -2.87
N LEU A 211 -10.90 -1.11 -3.73
CA LEU A 211 -10.38 -1.24 -5.09
C LEU A 211 -11.53 -1.07 -6.08
N SER A 212 -11.34 -0.20 -7.07
CA SER A 212 -12.22 -0.12 -8.22
C SER A 212 -12.27 -1.48 -8.93
N LEU A 213 -13.43 -2.14 -8.85
CA LEU A 213 -13.94 -3.17 -9.76
C LEU A 213 -13.07 -4.44 -9.91
N PHE A 214 -13.43 -5.48 -9.16
CA PHE A 214 -13.04 -6.84 -9.51
C PHE A 214 -13.84 -7.33 -10.73
N PRO A 215 -13.21 -8.13 -11.63
CA PRO A 215 -13.90 -8.76 -12.75
C PRO A 215 -15.07 -9.63 -12.26
N SER A 216 -16.19 -9.55 -12.97
CA SER A 216 -17.38 -10.33 -12.62
C SER A 216 -17.09 -11.82 -12.77
N MET A 217 -17.67 -12.64 -11.88
CA MET A 217 -17.52 -14.09 -11.94
C MET A 217 -18.77 -14.82 -11.48
N VAL A 218 -18.96 -16.04 -11.96
CA VAL A 218 -20.01 -16.97 -11.54
C VAL A 218 -19.40 -18.35 -11.35
N ILE A 219 -19.57 -18.93 -10.17
CA ILE A 219 -19.08 -20.27 -9.80
C ILE A 219 -20.29 -21.14 -9.48
N ARG A 220 -20.42 -22.29 -10.15
CA ARG A 220 -21.46 -23.30 -9.90
C ARG A 220 -20.82 -24.53 -9.26
N ASP A 221 -21.34 -24.91 -8.09
CA ASP A 221 -21.06 -26.15 -7.36
C ASP A 221 -19.56 -26.48 -7.16
N ASP A 222 -18.68 -25.48 -7.26
CA ASP A 222 -17.21 -25.64 -7.32
C ASP A 222 -16.74 -26.58 -8.47
N GLU A 223 -17.56 -26.73 -9.51
CA GLU A 223 -17.32 -27.57 -10.69
C GLU A 223 -17.10 -26.75 -11.96
N GLU A 224 -17.57 -25.50 -11.97
CA GLU A 224 -17.63 -24.69 -13.18
C GLU A 224 -17.52 -23.20 -12.85
N LEU A 225 -16.69 -22.49 -13.62
CA LEU A 225 -16.41 -21.06 -13.46
C LEU A 225 -16.69 -20.32 -14.78
N ILE A 226 -17.37 -19.18 -14.67
CA ILE A 226 -17.35 -18.10 -15.66
C ILE A 226 -16.64 -16.91 -15.06
N PHE A 227 -15.69 -16.34 -15.80
CA PHE A 227 -14.92 -15.17 -15.41
C PHE A 227 -14.93 -14.13 -16.53
N PHE A 228 -15.37 -12.90 -16.26
CA PHE A 228 -15.48 -11.85 -17.27
C PHE A 228 -14.13 -11.16 -17.47
N ILE A 229 -13.70 -11.01 -18.73
CA ILE A 229 -12.41 -10.41 -19.08
C ILE A 229 -12.55 -8.92 -19.44
N SER A 230 -13.73 -8.49 -19.91
CA SER A 230 -13.99 -7.10 -20.34
C SER A 230 -14.10 -6.10 -19.17
N ASP A 231 -13.62 -4.85 -19.34
CA ASP A 231 -13.71 -3.78 -18.33
C ASP A 231 -15.18 -3.46 -18.00
N PRO A 232 -15.62 -3.59 -16.73
CA PRO A 232 -16.98 -3.26 -16.31
C PRO A 232 -17.38 -1.78 -16.53
N ARG A 233 -16.44 -0.88 -16.87
CA ARG A 233 -16.67 0.55 -17.16
C ARG A 233 -16.80 0.90 -18.63
N SER A 234 -16.68 -0.03 -19.58
CA SER A 234 -16.89 0.28 -21.00
C SER A 234 -18.37 0.63 -21.25
N GLN A 235 -18.73 1.89 -21.06
CA GLN A 235 -20.06 2.46 -21.38
C GLN A 235 -20.22 2.71 -22.88
N THR A 236 -19.20 2.44 -23.68
CA THR A 236 -19.27 2.48 -25.14
C THR A 236 -19.99 1.23 -25.65
N ALA A 237 -21.30 1.38 -25.84
CA ALA A 237 -22.15 0.72 -26.82
C ALA A 237 -21.64 -0.61 -27.41
N ALA A 238 -22.12 -1.73 -26.84
CA ALA A 238 -22.86 -2.79 -27.52
C ALA A 238 -22.98 -4.01 -26.59
N ASP A 239 -24.16 -4.63 -26.53
CA ASP A 239 -24.38 -5.98 -25.96
C ASP A 239 -23.43 -7.04 -26.60
N GLU A 240 -22.71 -6.69 -27.67
CA GLU A 240 -21.88 -7.57 -28.50
C GLU A 240 -20.41 -7.70 -28.07
N MET A 241 -19.85 -6.80 -27.24
CA MET A 241 -18.40 -6.80 -26.90
C MET A 241 -18.03 -7.48 -25.56
N GLN A 242 -19.00 -8.06 -24.83
CA GLN A 242 -18.65 -8.79 -23.60
C GLN A 242 -17.94 -10.09 -23.93
N VAL A 243 -16.81 -10.31 -23.29
CA VAL A 243 -16.03 -11.55 -23.40
C VAL A 243 -15.88 -12.13 -22.00
N CYS A 244 -16.23 -13.40 -21.86
CA CYS A 244 -15.93 -14.17 -20.67
C CYS A 244 -15.16 -15.43 -21.00
N PHE A 245 -14.45 -15.90 -19.99
CA PHE A 245 -13.80 -17.18 -19.96
C PHE A 245 -14.66 -18.17 -19.16
N HIS A 246 -14.85 -19.38 -19.70
CA HIS A 246 -15.56 -20.49 -19.08
C HIS A 246 -14.63 -21.70 -18.91
N THR A 247 -14.65 -22.33 -17.73
CA THR A 247 -13.84 -23.53 -17.46
C THR A 247 -14.41 -24.45 -16.39
N ASN A 248 -14.03 -25.72 -16.49
CA ASN A 248 -14.20 -26.77 -15.46
C ASN A 248 -12.85 -27.21 -14.85
N CYS A 249 -11.75 -26.46 -15.06
CA CYS A 249 -10.44 -26.77 -14.51
C CYS A 249 -10.44 -26.60 -12.98
N ARG A 250 -10.19 -27.68 -12.24
CA ARG A 250 -10.37 -27.71 -10.78
C ARG A 250 -9.47 -26.72 -10.05
N SER A 251 -8.22 -26.59 -10.49
CA SER A 251 -7.25 -25.68 -9.85
C SER A 251 -7.67 -24.22 -9.97
N MET A 252 -8.17 -23.81 -11.15
CA MET A 252 -8.71 -22.46 -11.35
C MET A 252 -9.97 -22.24 -10.51
N ILE A 253 -10.89 -23.20 -10.49
CA ILE A 253 -12.12 -23.08 -9.70
C ILE A 253 -11.79 -22.95 -8.22
N GLN A 254 -10.84 -23.73 -7.70
CA GLN A 254 -10.39 -23.62 -6.31
C GLN A 254 -9.78 -22.25 -6.00
N ALA A 255 -8.92 -21.72 -6.88
CA ALA A 255 -8.32 -20.40 -6.72
C ALA A 255 -9.38 -19.29 -6.68
N PHE A 256 -10.31 -19.27 -7.65
CA PHE A 256 -11.38 -18.27 -7.71
C PHE A 256 -12.42 -18.44 -6.59
N SER A 257 -12.65 -19.67 -6.13
CA SER A 257 -13.50 -19.92 -4.96
C SER A 257 -12.87 -19.36 -3.69
N ALA A 258 -11.56 -19.53 -3.50
CA ALA A 258 -10.85 -18.92 -2.37
C ALA A 258 -10.95 -17.39 -2.39
N VAL A 259 -10.79 -16.77 -3.57
CA VAL A 259 -11.00 -15.32 -3.75
C VAL A 259 -12.43 -14.93 -3.40
N PHE A 260 -13.43 -15.70 -3.84
CA PHE A 260 -14.82 -15.43 -3.49
C PHE A 260 -15.06 -15.50 -1.97
N GLU A 261 -14.54 -16.53 -1.29
CA GLU A 261 -14.75 -16.69 0.16
C GLU A 261 -14.12 -15.56 0.97
N ASP A 262 -12.92 -15.10 0.61
CA ASP A 262 -12.28 -13.96 1.28
C ASP A 262 -13.16 -12.70 1.17
N LEU A 263 -13.63 -12.39 -0.03
CA LEU A 263 -14.56 -11.28 -0.26
C LEU A 263 -15.88 -11.47 0.50
N TRP A 264 -16.37 -12.69 0.58
CA TRP A 264 -17.60 -13.02 1.27
C TRP A 264 -17.49 -12.77 2.77
N VAL A 265 -16.38 -13.18 3.40
CA VAL A 265 -16.12 -12.95 4.84
C VAL A 265 -15.96 -11.47 5.14
N ASN A 266 -15.25 -10.72 4.27
CA ASN A 266 -14.93 -9.31 4.45
C ASN A 266 -16.00 -8.33 3.92
N SER A 267 -17.21 -8.80 3.62
CA SER A 267 -18.30 -7.98 3.08
C SER A 267 -19.38 -7.66 4.12
N THR A 268 -20.22 -6.67 3.86
CA THR A 268 -21.36 -6.28 4.72
C THR A 268 -22.68 -6.75 4.13
N ASN A 269 -23.72 -6.93 4.96
CA ASN A 269 -25.03 -7.32 4.44
C ASN A 269 -25.62 -6.20 3.56
N ILE A 270 -26.04 -6.55 2.34
CA ILE A 270 -26.51 -5.55 1.37
C ILE A 270 -27.78 -4.82 1.85
N LYS A 271 -28.63 -5.47 2.64
CA LYS A 271 -29.90 -4.88 3.10
C LYS A 271 -29.65 -3.65 3.96
N ALA A 272 -28.70 -3.73 4.89
CA ALA A 272 -28.30 -2.61 5.73
C ALA A 272 -27.81 -1.42 4.90
N LYS A 273 -26.97 -1.68 3.88
CA LYS A 273 -26.49 -0.65 2.93
C LYS A 273 -27.60 -0.03 2.09
N ILE A 274 -28.54 -0.84 1.60
CA ILE A 274 -29.70 -0.34 0.82
C ILE A 274 -30.58 0.55 1.70
N ASP A 275 -30.81 0.17 2.95
CA ASP A 275 -31.62 0.94 3.89
C ASP A 275 -30.93 2.26 4.28
N GLU A 276 -29.60 2.28 4.43
CA GLU A 276 -28.81 3.50 4.60
C GLU A 276 -28.94 4.48 3.41
N ILE A 277 -28.81 3.95 2.18
CA ILE A 277 -28.96 4.74 0.94
C ILE A 277 -30.38 5.28 0.81
N ALA A 278 -31.40 4.46 1.11
CA ALA A 278 -32.81 4.86 1.05
C ALA A 278 -33.18 5.90 2.13
N ALA A 279 -32.52 5.87 3.28
CA ALA A 279 -32.72 6.82 4.39
C ALA A 279 -31.97 8.15 4.20
N GLY A 280 -31.22 8.33 3.11
CA GLY A 280 -30.48 9.57 2.84
C GLY A 280 -29.32 9.85 3.79
N LYS A 281 -28.86 8.85 4.55
CA LYS A 281 -27.65 8.99 5.37
C LYS A 281 -26.44 9.14 4.44
N ALA A 282 -25.52 10.04 4.77
CA ALA A 282 -24.30 10.24 3.99
C ALA A 282 -23.60 8.89 3.82
N PRO A 283 -23.38 8.43 2.57
CA PRO A 283 -22.80 7.12 2.34
C PRO A 283 -21.40 7.08 2.97
N GLN A 284 -21.08 5.99 3.66
CA GLN A 284 -19.68 5.67 3.93
C GLN A 284 -19.02 5.42 2.58
N ILE A 285 -18.14 6.34 2.18
CA ILE A 285 -17.45 6.35 0.91
C ILE A 285 -16.10 5.68 1.17
N THR A 286 -15.75 4.71 0.33
CA THR A 286 -14.38 4.18 0.23
C THR A 286 -14.03 4.19 -1.25
N GLN A 287 -12.99 4.91 -1.65
CA GLN A 287 -12.65 5.08 -3.07
C GLN A 287 -11.17 5.35 -3.27
N LEU A 288 -10.69 5.04 -4.47
CA LEU A 288 -9.37 5.43 -4.95
C LEU A 288 -9.49 6.65 -5.87
N ILE A 289 -9.01 7.80 -5.41
CA ILE A 289 -8.98 9.05 -6.18
C ILE A 289 -7.70 9.06 -7.02
N ARG A 290 -7.85 8.76 -8.32
CA ARG A 290 -6.72 8.70 -9.25
C ARG A 290 -6.25 10.07 -9.75
N ASP A 291 -7.19 11.02 -9.87
CA ASP A 291 -6.91 12.37 -10.33
C ASP A 291 -6.25 13.21 -9.20
N PRO A 292 -5.02 13.71 -9.39
CA PRO A 292 -4.29 14.45 -8.35
C PRO A 292 -5.01 15.72 -7.90
N ALA A 293 -5.64 16.46 -8.81
CA ALA A 293 -6.33 17.72 -8.48
C ALA A 293 -7.57 17.46 -7.60
N SER A 294 -8.36 16.45 -7.95
CA SER A 294 -9.52 16.01 -7.16
C SER A 294 -9.10 15.45 -5.80
N ALA A 295 -7.99 14.70 -5.74
CA ALA A 295 -7.44 14.17 -4.50
C ALA A 295 -7.00 15.29 -3.56
N LEU A 296 -6.23 16.27 -4.06
CA LEU A 296 -5.80 17.44 -3.31
C LEU A 296 -6.97 18.26 -2.80
N LYS A 297 -7.97 18.51 -3.66
CA LYS A 297 -9.17 19.26 -3.26
C LYS A 297 -9.89 18.56 -2.11
N THR A 298 -10.19 17.27 -2.28
CA THR A 298 -10.90 16.47 -1.25
C THR A 298 -10.10 16.40 0.05
N TYR A 299 -8.78 16.28 -0.05
CA TYR A 299 -7.86 16.24 1.09
C TYR A 299 -7.87 17.55 1.87
N PHE A 300 -7.71 18.68 1.20
CA PHE A 300 -7.73 19.98 1.85
C PHE A 300 -9.12 20.38 2.35
N ASP A 301 -10.20 20.04 1.64
CA ASP A 301 -11.57 20.27 2.12
C ASP A 301 -11.81 19.54 3.46
N ALA A 302 -11.28 18.32 3.61
CA ALA A 302 -11.35 17.58 4.87
C ALA A 302 -10.50 18.24 5.97
N LEU A 303 -9.27 18.64 5.68
CA LEU A 303 -8.40 19.31 6.65
C LEU A 303 -8.93 20.69 7.08
N ASP A 304 -9.44 21.48 6.14
CA ASP A 304 -9.97 22.82 6.39
C ASP A 304 -11.27 22.80 7.20
N SER A 305 -11.98 21.67 7.21
CA SER A 305 -13.18 21.40 8.00
C SER A 305 -12.93 20.70 9.35
N ALA A 306 -11.68 20.38 9.67
CA ALA A 306 -11.30 19.71 10.92
C ALA A 306 -11.65 20.55 12.17
N LYS A 307 -12.13 19.88 13.21
CA LYS A 307 -12.56 20.49 14.48
C LYS A 307 -11.90 19.89 15.71
N ASN A 308 -11.44 18.65 15.67
CA ASN A 308 -10.97 17.91 16.84
C ASN A 308 -9.51 17.46 16.70
N GLU A 309 -9.20 16.62 15.73
CA GLU A 309 -7.87 16.01 15.60
C GLU A 309 -7.50 15.77 14.14
N ILE A 310 -6.26 16.12 13.81
CA ILE A 310 -5.61 15.80 12.53
C ILE A 310 -4.38 14.95 12.86
N LEU A 311 -4.37 13.69 12.46
CA LEU A 311 -3.22 12.78 12.60
C LEU A 311 -2.61 12.53 11.22
N ILE A 312 -1.36 12.94 11.01
CA ILE A 312 -0.64 12.82 9.75
C ILE A 312 0.56 11.89 9.94
N VAL A 313 0.69 10.88 9.08
CA VAL A 313 1.86 10.03 8.91
C VAL A 313 2.44 10.35 7.54
N THR A 314 3.69 10.78 7.48
CA THR A 314 4.30 11.30 6.25
C THR A 314 5.75 10.88 6.11
N SER A 315 6.28 10.91 4.88
CA SER A 315 7.72 10.79 4.63
C SER A 315 8.49 12.03 5.08
N GLN A 316 9.82 11.91 5.10
CA GLN A 316 10.76 13.02 5.30
C GLN A 316 10.47 14.20 4.37
N LYS A 317 10.29 13.92 3.07
CA LYS A 317 9.97 14.95 2.07
C LYS A 317 8.62 15.61 2.36
N GLY A 318 7.60 14.83 2.70
CA GLY A 318 6.29 15.37 3.06
C GLY A 318 6.33 16.22 4.34
N LEU A 319 7.20 15.91 5.31
CA LEU A 319 7.43 16.76 6.48
C LEU A 319 7.99 18.14 6.10
N ILE A 320 9.01 18.18 5.22
CA ILE A 320 9.55 19.44 4.69
C ILE A 320 8.46 20.22 3.95
N GLU A 321 7.65 19.56 3.13
CA GLU A 321 6.58 20.23 2.38
C GLU A 321 5.47 20.78 3.30
N LEU A 322 5.09 20.05 4.35
CA LEU A 322 4.17 20.54 5.37
C LEU A 322 4.71 21.78 6.09
N SER A 323 6.02 21.85 6.34
CA SER A 323 6.64 23.02 6.96
C SER A 323 6.55 24.30 6.10
N LYS A 324 6.37 24.15 4.78
CA LYS A 324 6.20 25.28 3.84
C LYS A 324 4.78 25.84 3.85
N VAL A 325 3.80 25.07 4.31
CA VAL A 325 2.38 25.48 4.39
C VAL A 325 1.96 25.83 5.83
N GLY A 326 2.89 26.38 6.62
CA GLY A 326 2.68 26.72 8.04
C GLY A 326 1.45 27.59 8.33
N SER A 327 1.06 28.48 7.42
CA SER A 327 -0.15 29.30 7.57
C SER A 327 -1.45 28.51 7.64
N LYS A 328 -1.54 27.35 6.96
CA LYS A 328 -2.69 26.45 7.06
C LYS A 328 -2.70 25.68 8.38
N LEU A 329 -1.55 25.22 8.83
CA LEU A 329 -1.40 24.54 10.13
C LEU A 329 -1.79 25.47 11.28
N ASP A 330 -1.35 26.74 11.21
CA ASP A 330 -1.76 27.79 12.13
C ASP A 330 -3.28 28.00 12.11
N GLN A 331 -3.90 28.07 10.92
CA GLN A 331 -5.34 28.18 10.78
C GLN A 331 -6.10 26.99 11.41
N TRP A 332 -5.65 25.75 11.19
CA TRP A 332 -6.30 24.57 11.75
C TRP A 332 -6.13 24.50 13.27
N SER A 333 -4.95 24.85 13.77
CA SER A 333 -4.65 24.92 15.21
C SER A 333 -5.50 25.99 15.90
N ASN A 334 -5.61 27.19 15.31
CA ASN A 334 -6.45 28.28 15.82
C ASN A 334 -7.95 27.98 15.78
N LYS A 335 -8.41 27.05 14.92
CA LYS A 335 -9.78 26.51 14.94
C LYS A 335 -10.03 25.48 16.05
N GLY A 336 -9.00 25.11 16.81
CA GLY A 336 -9.07 24.14 17.91
C GLY A 336 -8.72 22.71 17.53
N ALA A 337 -8.25 22.43 16.31
CA ALA A 337 -7.85 21.09 15.91
C ALA A 337 -6.48 20.72 16.51
N SER A 338 -6.41 19.58 17.22
CA SER A 338 -5.16 19.00 17.69
C SER A 338 -4.41 18.34 16.52
N ILE A 339 -3.25 18.87 16.15
CA ILE A 339 -2.48 18.36 15.01
C ILE A 339 -1.30 17.52 15.50
N LYS A 340 -1.20 16.28 14.99
CA LYS A 340 -0.18 15.29 15.33
C LYS A 340 0.48 14.77 14.06
N ILE A 341 1.80 14.89 13.95
CA ILE A 341 2.57 14.50 12.77
C ILE A 341 3.60 13.42 13.15
N MET A 342 3.62 12.32 12.40
CA MET A 342 4.60 11.24 12.49
C MET A 342 5.40 11.19 11.19
N ALA A 343 6.72 11.32 11.28
CA ALA A 343 7.60 11.27 10.12
C ALA A 343 9.01 10.80 10.48
N PRO A 344 9.78 10.26 9.52
CA PRO A 344 11.23 10.12 9.69
C PRO A 344 11.85 11.51 9.84
N ILE A 345 12.35 11.82 11.04
CA ILE A 345 13.05 13.08 11.34
C ILE A 345 14.55 12.83 11.20
N THR A 346 15.20 13.42 10.20
CA THR A 346 16.66 13.39 10.05
C THR A 346 17.28 14.72 10.48
N THR A 347 18.62 14.80 10.51
CA THR A 347 19.38 16.04 10.70
C THR A 347 19.07 17.10 9.63
N GLU A 348 18.74 16.69 8.40
CA GLU A 348 18.43 17.59 7.28
C GLU A 348 17.07 18.28 7.45
N ASP A 349 16.14 17.67 8.19
CA ASP A 349 14.76 18.18 8.36
C ASP A 349 14.54 18.86 9.70
N LEU A 350 15.60 19.05 10.51
CA LEU A 350 15.49 19.65 11.83
C LEU A 350 14.85 21.05 11.75
N GLN A 351 15.22 21.86 10.76
CA GLN A 351 14.63 23.19 10.57
C GLN A 351 13.13 23.11 10.21
N ALA A 352 12.74 22.17 9.36
CA ALA A 352 11.34 21.96 8.98
C ALA A 352 10.51 21.48 10.19
N THR A 353 11.05 20.50 10.93
CA THR A 353 10.47 19.98 12.17
C THR A 353 10.29 21.10 13.20
N GLN A 354 11.31 21.95 13.38
CA GLN A 354 11.26 23.04 14.35
C GLN A 354 10.22 24.10 14.01
N LYS A 355 10.00 24.39 12.72
CA LYS A 355 8.89 25.27 12.30
C LYS A 355 7.54 24.65 12.66
N LEU A 356 7.37 23.35 12.39
CA LEU A 356 6.11 22.64 12.62
C LEU A 356 5.72 22.57 14.11
N LEU A 357 6.71 22.44 15.00
CA LEU A 357 6.48 22.38 16.46
C LEU A 357 5.78 23.62 17.04
N ASN A 358 5.74 24.74 16.32
CA ASN A 358 4.98 25.93 16.73
C ASN A 358 3.45 25.71 16.67
N TRP A 359 2.98 24.78 15.83
CA TRP A 359 1.55 24.59 15.55
C TRP A 359 1.04 23.18 15.84
N CYS A 360 1.94 22.20 15.95
CA CYS A 360 1.57 20.79 16.06
C CYS A 360 2.60 19.96 16.86
N GLU A 361 2.19 18.78 17.32
CA GLU A 361 3.12 17.79 17.86
C GLU A 361 3.76 17.01 16.71
N VAL A 362 5.09 16.92 16.70
CA VAL A 362 5.83 16.10 15.71
C VAL A 362 6.60 15.00 16.44
N ARG A 363 6.48 13.76 15.96
CA ARG A 363 7.20 12.59 16.51
C ARG A 363 7.95 11.84 15.42
N HIS A 364 9.13 11.34 15.77
CA HIS A 364 9.90 10.49 14.88
C HIS A 364 9.15 9.18 14.62
N PHE A 365 9.15 8.75 13.36
CA PHE A 365 8.51 7.53 12.91
C PHE A 365 9.38 6.83 11.86
N PRO A 366 9.62 5.50 11.96
CA PRO A 366 10.44 4.78 10.99
C PRO A 366 9.93 4.92 9.56
N SER A 367 10.85 4.88 8.59
CA SER A 367 10.50 4.86 7.17
C SER A 367 9.84 3.52 6.79
N GLY A 368 9.04 3.52 5.70
CA GLY A 368 8.44 2.30 5.13
C GLY A 368 6.97 2.06 5.46
N TYR A 369 6.30 2.98 6.16
CA TYR A 369 4.85 2.95 6.35
C TYR A 369 4.12 3.77 5.28
N PHE A 370 2.87 3.40 5.00
CA PHE A 370 2.00 4.17 4.11
C PHE A 370 1.73 5.57 4.69
N GLU A 371 1.99 6.62 3.89
CA GLU A 371 1.59 7.96 4.27
C GLU A 371 0.07 7.97 4.47
N THR A 372 -0.37 8.39 5.66
CA THR A 372 -1.75 8.24 6.12
C THR A 372 -2.16 9.50 6.86
N THR A 373 -3.33 10.06 6.51
CA THR A 373 -3.90 11.18 7.26
C THR A 373 -5.29 10.82 7.76
N ILE A 374 -5.55 11.00 9.04
CA ILE A 374 -6.87 10.84 9.67
C ILE A 374 -7.35 12.20 10.16
N VAL A 375 -8.57 12.58 9.79
CA VAL A 375 -9.21 13.83 10.21
C VAL A 375 -10.49 13.53 10.97
N ASP A 376 -10.58 14.01 12.20
CA ASP A 376 -11.74 13.94 13.11
C ASP A 376 -12.35 12.53 13.30
N ASN A 377 -11.58 11.48 13.03
CA ASN A 377 -12.07 10.09 12.94
C ASN A 377 -13.17 9.85 11.89
N CYS A 378 -13.37 10.80 10.98
CA CYS A 378 -14.41 10.77 9.96
C CYS A 378 -13.83 10.57 8.55
N HIS A 379 -12.58 10.97 8.35
CA HIS A 379 -11.89 10.86 7.06
C HIS A 379 -10.53 10.18 7.26
N LEU A 380 -10.20 9.25 6.38
CA LEU A 380 -8.87 8.67 6.27
C LEU A 380 -8.41 8.73 4.81
N PHE A 381 -7.19 9.21 4.64
CA PHE A 381 -6.47 9.27 3.36
C PHE A 381 -5.21 8.41 3.46
N GLN A 382 -4.90 7.64 2.43
CA GLN A 382 -3.66 6.89 2.30
C GLN A 382 -3.05 7.12 0.91
N PHE A 383 -1.73 7.30 0.87
CA PHE A 383 -0.99 7.62 -0.35
C PHE A 383 -0.01 6.48 -0.66
N ASN A 384 -0.14 5.92 -1.87
CA ASN A 384 0.38 4.58 -2.21
C ASN A 384 1.73 4.59 -2.97
N GLU A 385 2.36 5.74 -3.23
CA GLU A 385 3.65 5.81 -3.92
C GLU A 385 4.77 6.43 -3.06
N PRO A 386 6.00 5.89 -3.10
CA PRO A 386 7.17 6.48 -2.42
C PRO A 386 7.52 7.91 -2.90
N SER A 387 7.02 8.30 -4.07
CA SER A 387 7.25 9.60 -4.71
C SER A 387 6.05 10.56 -4.59
N SER A 388 4.88 10.07 -4.17
CA SER A 388 3.70 10.88 -3.93
C SER A 388 3.75 11.40 -2.50
N SER A 389 3.92 12.72 -2.33
CA SER A 389 3.72 13.34 -1.03
C SER A 389 2.23 13.59 -0.79
N ASN A 390 1.85 13.81 0.46
CA ASN A 390 0.53 14.37 0.84
C ASN A 390 0.11 15.62 0.03
N LEU A 391 1.07 16.33 -0.57
CA LEU A 391 0.87 17.55 -1.35
C LEU A 391 1.01 17.35 -2.88
N ASN A 392 1.33 16.13 -3.33
CA ASN A 392 1.23 15.70 -4.72
C ASN A 392 0.68 14.27 -4.84
N PRO A 393 -0.56 14.04 -4.37
CA PRO A 393 -1.18 12.73 -4.34
C PRO A 393 -1.42 12.16 -5.73
N LYS A 394 -0.94 10.94 -5.97
CA LYS A 394 -1.42 10.07 -7.05
C LYS A 394 -2.02 8.82 -6.43
N ASN A 395 -3.15 8.37 -6.97
CA ASN A 395 -3.84 7.16 -6.49
C ASN A 395 -4.13 7.18 -4.97
N THR A 396 -4.78 8.25 -4.50
CA THR A 396 -5.11 8.40 -3.07
C THR A 396 -6.27 7.53 -2.68
N PHE A 397 -6.05 6.63 -1.72
CA PHE A 397 -7.13 5.91 -1.08
C PHE A 397 -7.82 6.84 -0.07
N TYR A 398 -9.14 6.98 -0.17
CA TYR A 398 -9.96 7.75 0.75
C TYR A 398 -11.07 6.88 1.33
N THR A 399 -11.31 6.97 2.63
CA THR A 399 -12.47 6.32 3.26
C THR A 399 -13.10 7.16 4.38
N SER A 400 -14.43 7.05 4.51
CA SER A 400 -15.23 7.50 5.65
C SER A 400 -15.87 6.33 6.44
N ASN A 401 -15.37 5.10 6.24
CA ASN A 401 -15.81 3.94 7.02
C ASN A 401 -15.27 4.04 8.46
N ALA A 402 -16.15 4.32 9.41
CA ALA A 402 -15.80 4.51 10.82
C ALA A 402 -15.07 3.30 11.43
N GLN A 403 -15.41 2.06 11.06
CA GLN A 403 -14.73 0.87 11.59
C GLN A 403 -13.29 0.76 11.08
N TYR A 404 -13.08 1.01 9.79
CA TYR A 404 -11.74 1.01 9.20
C TYR A 404 -10.88 2.12 9.81
N ILE A 405 -11.42 3.33 9.91
CA ILE A 405 -10.74 4.48 10.52
C ILE A 405 -10.37 4.18 11.97
N GLN A 406 -11.29 3.61 12.77
CA GLN A 406 -10.99 3.26 14.16
C GLN A 406 -9.89 2.19 14.28
N LYS A 407 -9.90 1.15 13.43
CA LYS A 407 -8.85 0.12 13.42
C LYS A 407 -7.49 0.73 13.09
N THR A 408 -7.40 1.50 12.01
CA THR A 408 -6.15 2.13 11.58
C THR A 408 -5.67 3.14 12.62
N LYS A 409 -6.57 3.98 13.14
CA LYS A 409 -6.25 4.91 14.22
C LYS A 409 -5.71 4.19 15.44
N LYS A 410 -6.32 3.07 15.87
CA LYS A 410 -5.83 2.31 17.03
C LYS A 410 -4.38 1.84 16.85
N ILE A 411 -4.02 1.38 15.65
CA ILE A 411 -2.64 1.00 15.31
C ILE A 411 -1.72 2.24 15.42
N LEU A 412 -2.10 3.34 14.77
CA LEU A 412 -1.30 4.57 14.76
C LEU A 412 -1.22 5.25 16.14
N SER A 413 -2.26 5.19 16.96
CA SER A 413 -2.28 5.72 18.32
C SER A 413 -1.41 4.88 19.25
N ASN A 414 -1.43 3.55 19.12
CA ASN A 414 -0.51 2.69 19.87
C ASN A 414 0.95 3.02 19.51
N ILE A 415 1.23 3.19 18.22
CA ILE A 415 2.53 3.66 17.76
C ILE A 415 2.85 5.03 18.36
N TRP A 416 1.96 6.01 18.23
CA TRP A 416 2.11 7.37 18.77
C TRP A 416 2.39 7.37 20.27
N GLU A 417 1.73 6.52 21.06
CA GLU A 417 1.95 6.41 22.50
C GLU A 417 3.31 5.77 22.83
N THR A 418 3.79 4.87 21.96
CA THR A 418 5.11 4.22 22.11
C THR A 418 6.27 5.04 21.55
N THR A 419 6.02 5.98 20.62
CA THR A 419 7.02 6.90 20.06
C THR A 419 6.99 8.22 20.84
N ARG A 420 8.15 8.70 21.33
CA ARG A 420 8.19 9.98 22.07
C ARG A 420 8.53 11.17 21.17
N THR A 421 7.96 12.32 21.53
CA THR A 421 8.30 13.66 21.06
C THR A 421 9.80 13.92 21.24
N PRO A 422 10.51 14.53 20.27
CA PRO A 422 11.83 15.10 20.53
C PRO A 422 11.69 16.05 21.71
N SER A 423 12.29 15.73 22.86
CA SER A 423 12.08 16.52 24.07
C SER A 423 12.59 17.95 23.86
N MET A 424 11.79 18.94 24.23
CA MET A 424 12.21 20.35 24.28
C MET A 424 13.37 20.61 25.26
N GLU A 425 13.74 19.64 26.11
CA GLU A 425 14.96 19.69 26.93
C GLU A 425 16.26 19.59 26.09
N SER A 426 16.15 19.17 24.83
CA SER A 426 17.23 19.32 23.83
C SER A 426 17.66 20.79 23.67
N ARG A 427 16.79 21.77 24.04
CA ARG A 427 17.07 23.21 23.98
C ARG A 427 18.31 23.61 24.78
N ARG A 428 18.48 23.14 26.02
CA ARG A 428 19.54 23.67 26.90
C ARG A 428 20.92 23.08 26.63
N SER A 429 20.99 21.84 26.14
CA SER A 429 22.28 21.21 25.81
C SER A 429 22.84 21.64 24.46
N LEU A 430 21.99 22.11 23.53
CA LEU A 430 22.41 22.70 22.26
C LEU A 430 22.92 24.14 22.43
N GLU A 431 22.26 24.96 23.26
CA GLU A 431 22.71 26.34 23.51
C GLU A 431 24.04 26.40 24.30
N GLY A 432 24.33 25.41 25.15
CA GLY A 432 25.57 25.37 25.92
C GLY A 432 26.80 24.78 25.20
N ALA A 433 26.62 24.14 24.04
CA ALA A 433 27.69 23.44 23.31
C ALA A 433 28.00 24.04 21.94
N LEU A 434 27.35 25.14 21.57
CA LEU A 434 27.68 25.94 20.39
C LEU A 434 28.91 26.82 20.66
N TYR A 435 30.07 26.18 20.83
CA TYR A 435 31.33 26.82 20.43
C TYR A 435 31.58 26.49 18.95
N THR A 436 31.37 27.52 18.13
CA THR A 436 31.80 27.73 16.74
C THR A 436 32.82 26.74 16.19
N PHE A 437 32.45 25.96 15.16
CA PHE A 437 33.36 25.62 14.05
C PHE A 437 32.58 25.42 12.74
N SER A 438 33.15 25.96 11.67
CA SER A 438 32.61 26.07 10.30
C SER A 438 32.25 24.72 9.67
N GLU A 439 31.08 24.68 9.03
CA GLU A 439 30.46 23.53 8.35
C GLU A 439 31.24 22.95 7.16
N GLU A 440 32.33 23.57 6.71
CA GLU A 440 33.03 23.16 5.47
C GLU A 440 33.99 21.96 5.59
N MET A 441 34.11 21.31 6.76
CA MET A 441 35.05 20.19 7.01
C MET A 441 34.43 18.96 7.74
N LEU A 442 33.11 18.93 7.91
CA LEU A 442 32.39 17.93 8.72
C LEU A 442 32.04 16.65 7.93
N GLY A 443 32.97 15.69 7.89
CA GLY A 443 32.67 14.32 7.42
C GLY A 443 31.83 13.51 8.43
N ASN A 444 31.32 12.35 7.98
CA ASN A 444 30.35 11.44 8.65
C ASN A 444 30.71 10.93 10.06
N HIS A 445 31.89 11.30 10.61
CA HIS A 445 32.42 10.85 11.90
C HIS A 445 32.66 12.03 12.85
N SER A 446 31.87 13.11 12.75
CA SER A 446 32.01 14.33 13.55
C SER A 446 31.97 14.07 15.06
N ILE A 447 31.14 13.13 15.52
CA ILE A 447 31.07 12.73 16.94
C ILE A 447 32.23 11.87 17.39
N GLU A 448 32.80 11.05 16.53
CA GLU A 448 33.93 10.18 16.89
C GLU A 448 35.19 11.00 17.14
N ARG A 449 35.39 12.10 16.39
CA ARG A 449 36.45 13.08 16.63
C ARG A 449 36.37 13.73 18.02
N LYS A 450 35.20 13.73 18.65
CA LYS A 450 35.01 14.27 20.00
C LYS A 450 35.65 13.36 21.07
N THR A 451 35.86 12.08 20.77
CA THR A 451 36.45 11.12 21.72
C THR A 451 37.95 11.35 21.89
N SER A 452 38.46 11.29 23.13
CA SER A 452 39.86 11.56 23.45
C SER A 452 40.82 10.55 22.83
N PHE A 453 40.31 9.35 22.52
CA PHE A 453 41.03 8.30 21.82
C PHE A 453 41.32 8.65 20.34
N MET A 454 40.58 9.60 19.77
CA MET A 454 40.65 9.99 18.36
C MET A 454 41.15 11.43 18.14
N LYS A 455 41.82 12.02 19.15
CA LYS A 455 42.32 13.42 19.13
C LYS A 455 43.26 13.74 17.96
N ASN A 456 44.01 12.76 17.44
CA ASN A 456 45.01 12.94 16.38
C ASN A 456 44.49 12.50 14.99
N LEU A 457 43.18 12.59 14.76
CA LEU A 457 42.55 12.14 13.53
C LEU A 457 42.90 13.05 12.36
N GLN A 458 43.51 12.47 11.32
CA GLN A 458 43.78 13.13 10.04
C GLN A 458 42.84 12.55 8.98
N PRO A 459 41.76 13.25 8.60
CA PRO A 459 40.87 12.82 7.54
C PRO A 459 41.56 13.00 6.19
N ARG A 460 41.37 12.07 5.25
CA ARG A 460 41.69 12.33 3.83
C ARG A 460 40.48 12.98 3.15
N PRO A 461 40.68 13.85 2.13
CA PRO A 461 39.60 14.62 1.53
C PRO A 461 38.50 13.72 0.96
N ILE A 462 37.26 14.11 1.26
CA ILE A 462 36.01 13.47 0.84
C ILE A 462 35.85 13.66 -0.69
N GLY A 463 35.42 12.61 -1.40
CA GLY A 463 35.15 12.64 -2.85
C GLY A 463 36.12 11.87 -3.76
N LYS A 464 37.15 11.20 -3.22
CA LYS A 464 38.09 10.36 -3.99
C LYS A 464 38.03 8.85 -3.74
N ILE A 465 37.21 8.41 -2.78
CA ILE A 465 37.11 7.00 -2.38
C ILE A 465 35.68 6.55 -2.67
N SER A 466 35.52 5.51 -3.48
CA SER A 466 34.24 4.87 -3.75
C SER A 466 34.02 3.67 -2.82
N GLU A 467 32.78 3.20 -2.73
CA GLU A 467 32.44 1.96 -2.01
C GLU A 467 33.27 0.77 -2.49
N LYS A 468 33.55 0.71 -3.81
CA LYS A 468 34.37 -0.35 -4.42
C LYS A 468 35.83 -0.29 -3.96
N ASP A 469 36.38 0.90 -3.74
CA ASP A 469 37.75 1.07 -3.28
C ASP A 469 37.93 0.55 -1.85
N VAL A 470 36.96 0.84 -0.97
CA VAL A 470 36.91 0.32 0.40
C VAL A 470 36.89 -1.21 0.39
N LEU A 471 35.99 -1.81 -0.39
CA LEU A 471 35.88 -3.27 -0.49
C LEU A 471 37.15 -3.91 -1.08
N ALA A 472 37.78 -3.26 -2.06
CA ALA A 472 39.03 -3.73 -2.66
C ALA A 472 40.19 -3.72 -1.65
N GLU A 473 40.33 -2.65 -0.86
CA GLU A 473 41.38 -2.55 0.15
C GLU A 473 41.14 -3.55 1.30
N ILE A 474 39.89 -3.73 1.74
CA ILE A 474 39.52 -4.78 2.70
C ILE A 474 39.95 -6.16 2.20
N LYS A 475 39.62 -6.50 0.95
CA LYS A 475 39.98 -7.78 0.33
C LYS A 475 41.49 -8.00 0.25
N LYS A 476 42.25 -6.93 -0.01
CA LYS A 476 43.71 -6.94 -0.09
C LYS A 476 44.36 -7.13 1.28
N GLU A 477 43.91 -6.41 2.30
CA GLU A 477 44.49 -6.48 3.64
C GLU A 477 44.12 -7.77 4.38
N LYS A 478 42.95 -8.36 4.10
CA LYS A 478 42.59 -9.71 4.58
C LYS A 478 43.68 -10.74 4.27
N LYS A 479 44.25 -10.73 3.06
CA LYS A 479 45.33 -11.64 2.64
C LYS A 479 46.63 -11.49 3.45
N LYS A 480 46.84 -10.34 4.09
CA LYS A 480 48.05 -10.04 4.87
C LYS A 480 47.86 -10.28 6.38
N THR A 481 46.70 -10.79 6.78
CA THR A 481 46.34 -10.92 8.19
C THR A 481 47.02 -12.13 8.81
N VAL A 482 47.60 -11.92 9.99
CA VAL A 482 48.19 -12.98 10.80
C VAL A 482 47.26 -13.19 12.00
N LYS A 483 46.55 -14.31 12.03
CA LYS A 483 45.62 -14.66 13.12
C LYS A 483 46.37 -15.22 14.33
N GLY A 484 45.77 -15.08 15.52
CA GLY A 484 46.25 -15.68 16.77
C GLY A 484 46.47 -14.65 17.87
N MET A 485 47.27 -14.99 18.88
CA MET A 485 47.47 -14.13 20.05
C MET A 485 48.03 -12.75 19.65
N LEU A 486 47.38 -11.68 20.13
CA LEU A 486 47.75 -10.30 19.81
C LEU A 486 49.13 -9.96 20.40
N LYS A 487 50.06 -9.52 19.55
CA LYS A 487 51.43 -9.11 19.95
C LYS A 487 51.66 -7.63 19.69
N TRP A 488 52.26 -6.93 20.65
CA TRP A 488 52.52 -5.48 20.56
C TRP A 488 53.35 -5.08 19.34
N SER A 489 54.34 -5.88 18.96
CA SER A 489 55.24 -5.61 17.83
C SER A 489 54.61 -5.83 16.46
N ARG A 490 53.39 -6.39 16.37
CA ARG A 490 52.75 -6.73 15.09
C ARG A 490 51.78 -5.65 14.62
N THR A 491 51.61 -5.58 13.31
CA THR A 491 50.47 -4.90 12.68
C THR A 491 49.24 -5.78 12.84
N LEU A 492 48.19 -5.22 13.44
CA LEU A 492 46.92 -5.89 13.65
C LEU A 492 45.87 -5.34 12.67
N ARG A 493 45.00 -6.22 12.22
CA ARG A 493 43.92 -5.92 11.27
C ARG A 493 42.62 -6.45 11.81
N TYR A 494 41.62 -5.60 11.88
CA TYR A 494 40.27 -5.93 12.32
C TYR A 494 39.33 -5.62 11.17
N PHE A 495 38.41 -6.53 10.87
CA PHE A 495 37.40 -6.38 9.83
C PHE A 495 36.03 -6.71 10.42
N GLY A 496 34.99 -6.02 9.95
CA GLY A 496 33.62 -6.36 10.30
C GLY A 496 32.71 -5.15 10.25
N ASN A 497 31.91 -4.96 11.28
CA ASN A 497 30.91 -3.89 11.35
C ASN A 497 31.16 -3.03 12.58
N ARG A 498 30.84 -1.76 12.48
CA ARG A 498 31.05 -0.80 13.55
C ARG A 498 29.89 0.18 13.63
N ALA A 499 29.52 0.60 14.82
CA ALA A 499 28.48 1.60 15.00
C ALA A 499 28.83 2.55 16.14
N ILE A 500 28.41 3.81 16.02
CA ILE A 500 28.67 4.84 17.02
C ILE A 500 27.40 5.65 17.24
N ALA A 501 27.11 5.96 18.50
CA ALA A 501 25.98 6.79 18.87
C ALA A 501 26.31 7.74 20.02
N ALA A 502 25.82 8.97 19.93
CA ALA A 502 25.66 9.87 21.06
C ALA A 502 24.31 9.60 21.75
N ILE A 503 24.36 9.19 23.02
CA ILE A 503 23.21 8.85 23.84
C ILE A 503 23.04 9.90 24.93
N HIS A 504 21.83 10.44 25.03
CA HIS A 504 21.41 11.39 26.05
C HIS A 504 20.31 10.74 26.91
N PRO A 505 20.67 10.04 27.99
CA PRO A 505 19.70 9.41 28.86
C PRO A 505 18.80 10.45 29.54
N PRO A 506 17.54 10.12 29.87
CA PRO A 506 16.71 10.99 30.68
C PRO A 506 17.37 11.25 32.03
N SER A 507 17.20 12.47 32.55
CA SER A 507 17.72 12.86 33.88
C SER A 507 17.32 11.89 35.00
N SER A 508 16.15 11.24 34.88
CA SER A 508 15.65 10.22 35.81
C SER A 508 16.51 8.95 35.90
N PHE A 509 17.41 8.68 34.95
CA PHE A 509 18.25 7.47 34.97
C PHE A 509 19.54 7.65 35.75
N ALA A 510 19.84 8.87 36.21
CA ALA A 510 21.12 9.21 36.84
C ALA A 510 22.32 8.72 36.00
N LEU A 511 22.20 8.74 34.67
CA LEU A 511 23.26 8.39 33.74
C LEU A 511 23.72 9.65 32.99
N PRO A 512 25.03 9.85 32.82
CA PRO A 512 25.56 10.97 32.06
C PRO A 512 25.34 10.79 30.55
N ASN A 513 25.40 11.90 29.80
CA ASN A 513 25.47 11.86 28.34
C ASN A 513 26.75 11.13 27.92
N MET A 514 26.62 10.22 26.95
CA MET A 514 27.67 9.28 26.60
C MET A 514 27.77 9.07 25.09
N ILE A 515 28.97 8.72 24.61
CA ILE A 515 29.18 8.20 23.26
C ILE A 515 29.52 6.72 23.38
N ILE A 516 28.69 5.87 22.77
CA ILE A 516 28.91 4.42 22.74
C ILE A 516 29.44 4.04 21.36
N VAL A 517 30.56 3.32 21.34
CA VAL A 517 31.16 2.74 20.15
C VAL A 517 31.04 1.23 20.25
N VAL A 518 30.47 0.60 19.24
CA VAL A 518 30.31 -0.85 19.13
C VAL A 518 31.10 -1.34 17.93
N PHE A 519 31.77 -2.48 18.06
CA PHE A 519 32.44 -3.14 16.95
C PHE A 519 32.20 -4.65 17.02
N HIS A 520 31.80 -5.21 15.89
CA HIS A 520 31.79 -6.64 15.61
C HIS A 520 32.97 -6.98 14.69
N CYS A 521 33.97 -7.70 15.19
CA CYS A 521 35.07 -8.24 14.40
C CYS A 521 34.72 -9.62 13.89
N ASN A 522 34.95 -9.87 12.61
CA ASN A 522 34.71 -11.15 11.96
C ASN A 522 35.93 -12.09 12.08
N GLU A 523 35.76 -13.35 11.68
CA GLU A 523 36.77 -14.41 11.83
C GLU A 523 38.10 -14.10 11.09
N GLU A 524 38.06 -13.26 10.05
CA GLU A 524 39.24 -12.90 9.26
C GLU A 524 40.14 -11.89 9.99
N SER A 525 39.69 -11.31 11.10
CA SER A 525 40.44 -10.39 11.94
C SER A 525 41.63 -11.06 12.64
N SER A 526 42.61 -10.26 13.07
CA SER A 526 43.79 -10.76 13.78
C SER A 526 43.43 -11.43 15.12
N SER A 527 42.39 -10.93 15.80
CA SER A 527 41.81 -11.52 17.02
C SER A 527 40.79 -12.64 16.76
N GLY A 528 40.46 -12.94 15.49
CA GLY A 528 39.29 -13.76 15.17
C GLY A 528 37.97 -13.03 15.47
N CYS A 529 36.90 -13.79 15.67
CA CYS A 529 35.60 -13.20 16.02
C CYS A 529 35.64 -12.62 17.44
N GLU A 530 35.38 -11.32 17.55
CA GLU A 530 35.42 -10.56 18.81
C GLU A 530 34.39 -9.43 18.74
N ASN A 531 33.59 -9.26 19.78
CA ASN A 531 32.72 -8.11 19.97
C ASN A 531 33.32 -7.21 21.04
N TRP A 532 33.28 -5.90 20.83
CA TRP A 532 33.62 -4.96 21.88
C TRP A 532 32.75 -3.70 21.87
N ILE A 533 32.58 -3.14 23.07
CA ILE A 533 31.85 -1.91 23.35
C ILE A 533 32.78 -0.97 24.12
N ALA A 534 32.90 0.27 23.66
CA ALA A 534 33.58 1.33 24.38
C ALA A 534 32.58 2.42 24.75
N VAL A 535 32.56 2.82 26.02
CA VAL A 535 31.71 3.91 26.52
C VAL A 535 32.58 5.12 26.82
N ASN A 536 32.19 6.28 26.29
CA ASN A 536 32.91 7.54 26.45
C ASN A 536 32.01 8.57 27.13
N LEU A 537 32.56 9.33 28.07
CA LEU A 537 31.87 10.37 28.83
C LEU A 537 32.57 11.71 28.70
N TRP A 538 31.78 12.78 28.70
CA TRP A 538 32.27 14.15 28.77
C TRP A 538 32.79 14.45 30.17
N GLN A 539 34.08 14.80 30.28
CA GLN A 539 34.75 15.13 31.53
C GLN A 539 35.45 16.48 31.40
N LYS A 540 35.42 17.28 32.46
CA LYS A 540 36.18 18.54 32.54
C LYS A 540 37.63 18.24 32.96
N GLU A 541 38.58 18.69 32.15
CA GLU A 541 40.01 18.66 32.43
C GLU A 541 40.54 20.10 32.32
N GLY A 542 40.72 20.77 33.47
CA GLY A 542 41.04 22.19 33.52
C GLY A 542 39.94 23.07 32.91
N GLU A 543 40.31 23.94 31.97
CA GLU A 543 39.37 24.79 31.21
C GLU A 543 38.74 24.06 30.01
N SER A 544 39.20 22.85 29.68
CA SER A 544 38.73 22.08 28.51
C SER A 544 37.75 20.98 28.89
N THR A 545 36.78 20.68 28.03
CA THR A 545 35.87 19.53 28.20
C THR A 545 36.21 18.47 27.15
N ASN A 546 36.68 17.30 27.59
CA ASN A 546 37.11 16.20 26.74
C ASN A 546 36.14 15.01 26.87
N CYS A 547 35.80 14.32 25.77
CA CYS A 547 35.01 13.08 25.85
C CYS A 547 35.95 11.89 26.01
N ASN A 548 36.15 11.43 27.25
CA ASN A 548 37.09 10.35 27.56
C ASN A 548 36.43 8.99 27.51
N THR A 549 37.11 7.99 26.96
CA THR A 549 36.71 6.59 27.16
C THR A 549 36.81 6.28 28.66
N VAL A 550 35.76 5.71 29.25
CA VAL A 550 35.69 5.38 30.68
C VAL A 550 35.50 3.89 30.95
N ALA A 551 35.03 3.15 29.95
CA ALA A 551 34.83 1.70 30.03
C ALA A 551 35.06 1.05 28.67
N PHE A 552 35.64 -0.15 28.68
CA PHE A 552 35.84 -0.98 27.50
C PHE A 552 35.49 -2.42 27.82
N VAL A 553 34.56 -3.00 27.08
CA VAL A 553 34.08 -4.37 27.25
C VAL A 553 34.38 -5.17 25.99
N GLN A 554 34.86 -6.40 26.14
CA GLN A 554 35.04 -7.34 25.03
C GLN A 554 34.65 -8.78 25.42
N ASP A 555 34.33 -9.63 24.45
CA ASP A 555 34.02 -11.07 24.70
C ASP A 555 35.22 -12.03 24.60
N THR A 556 36.42 -11.51 24.34
CA THR A 556 37.64 -12.33 24.18
C THR A 556 38.62 -12.05 25.33
N PRO A 557 38.61 -12.85 26.42
CA PRO A 557 39.44 -12.60 27.60
C PRO A 557 40.95 -12.71 27.31
N GLU A 558 41.37 -13.51 26.34
CA GLU A 558 42.79 -13.75 25.99
C GLU A 558 43.50 -12.50 25.44
N HIS A 559 42.74 -11.46 25.11
CA HIS A 559 43.24 -10.21 24.53
C HIS A 559 43.18 -9.02 25.50
N LEU A 560 42.79 -9.26 26.75
CA LEU A 560 42.52 -8.20 27.73
C LEU A 560 43.79 -7.44 28.13
N ASP A 561 44.91 -8.11 28.33
CA ASP A 561 46.19 -7.46 28.63
C ASP A 561 46.70 -6.61 27.47
N PHE A 562 46.43 -7.04 26.24
CA PHE A 562 46.73 -6.25 25.05
C PHE A 562 45.89 -4.96 25.01
N ARG A 563 44.59 -5.04 25.33
CA ARG A 563 43.73 -3.83 25.45
C ARG A 563 44.19 -2.91 26.56
N LYS A 564 44.52 -3.43 27.74
CA LYS A 564 45.08 -2.64 28.85
C LYS A 564 46.31 -1.86 28.40
N LYS A 565 47.18 -2.47 27.59
CA LYS A 565 48.35 -1.79 27.02
C LYS A 565 48.00 -0.71 25.99
N ILE A 566 46.93 -0.87 25.20
CA ILE A 566 46.45 0.17 24.27
C ILE A 566 45.98 1.42 25.03
N PHE A 567 45.29 1.22 26.15
CA PHE A 567 44.69 2.25 26.99
C PHE A 567 45.58 2.67 28.18
N ALA A 568 46.84 2.22 28.23
CA ALA A 568 47.77 2.59 29.29
C ALA A 568 47.94 4.13 29.33
N GLY A 569 47.81 4.71 30.53
CA GLY A 569 47.84 6.17 30.72
C GLY A 569 46.48 6.88 30.52
N SER A 570 45.40 6.15 30.23
CA SER A 570 44.03 6.70 30.16
C SER A 570 43.19 6.35 31.38
N SER A 571 42.09 7.09 31.59
CA SER A 571 41.12 6.88 32.69
C SER A 571 40.32 5.56 32.58
N VAL A 572 40.50 4.79 31.49
CA VAL A 572 39.82 3.49 31.25
C VAL A 572 40.37 2.37 32.14
N GLY A 573 41.59 2.51 32.66
CA GLY A 573 42.39 1.45 33.30
C GLY A 573 41.63 0.42 34.15
N PRO A 574 40.82 0.82 35.15
CA PRO A 574 40.09 -0.12 36.02
C PRO A 574 38.85 -0.76 35.38
N ASN A 575 38.35 -0.26 34.24
CA ASN A 575 37.07 -0.67 33.63
C ASN A 575 37.26 -1.33 32.26
N ILE A 576 38.38 -2.01 32.04
CA ILE A 576 38.57 -2.90 30.89
C ILE A 576 38.15 -4.32 31.30
N MET A 577 37.04 -4.79 30.75
CA MET A 577 36.35 -5.99 31.21
C MET A 577 36.21 -7.03 30.11
N ALA A 578 36.35 -8.31 30.50
CA ALA A 578 35.95 -9.44 29.68
C ALA A 578 34.54 -9.90 30.06
N PHE A 579 33.68 -10.01 29.06
CA PHE A 579 32.35 -10.58 29.14
C PHE A 579 32.39 -11.95 28.46
N LYS A 580 31.40 -12.81 28.74
CA LYS A 580 31.23 -14.04 27.96
C LYS A 580 30.62 -13.73 26.61
N LYS A 581 30.78 -14.64 25.63
CA LYS A 581 30.20 -14.48 24.28
C LYS A 581 28.68 -14.32 24.27
N ASP A 582 27.96 -14.90 25.22
CA ASP A 582 26.51 -14.74 25.37
C ASP A 582 26.12 -13.49 26.17
N GLU A 583 27.07 -12.84 26.86
CA GLU A 583 26.85 -11.61 27.62
C GLU A 583 26.95 -10.34 26.79
N ILE A 584 27.53 -10.41 25.59
CA ILE A 584 27.58 -9.34 24.59
C ILE A 584 27.24 -9.93 23.21
N GLN A 585 26.29 -9.31 22.53
CA GLN A 585 25.83 -9.76 21.21
C GLN A 585 25.81 -8.57 20.27
N VAL A 586 26.51 -8.68 19.14
CA VAL A 586 26.48 -7.67 18.08
C VAL A 586 26.20 -8.38 16.76
N HIS A 587 25.16 -7.92 16.06
CA HIS A 587 24.68 -8.55 14.81
C HIS A 587 24.34 -7.50 13.77
N MET A 588 24.79 -7.69 12.54
CA MET A 588 24.42 -6.86 11.39
C MET A 588 23.48 -7.64 10.47
N LYS A 589 22.34 -7.04 10.08
CA LYS A 589 21.45 -7.58 9.05
C LYS A 589 21.00 -6.45 8.13
N GLY A 590 21.39 -6.51 6.86
CA GLY A 590 21.17 -5.42 5.91
C GLY A 590 21.91 -4.16 6.36
N ASN A 591 21.17 -3.05 6.55
CA ASN A 591 21.71 -1.79 7.07
C ASN A 591 21.44 -1.60 8.57
N THR A 592 20.93 -2.63 9.25
CA THR A 592 20.60 -2.58 10.67
C THR A 592 21.66 -3.30 11.50
N LEU A 593 22.21 -2.63 12.52
CA LEU A 593 23.09 -3.23 13.51
C LEU A 593 22.39 -3.29 14.87
N PHE A 594 22.37 -4.46 15.48
CA PHE A 594 21.96 -4.68 16.86
C PHE A 594 23.19 -4.84 17.75
N ALA A 595 23.17 -4.23 18.92
CA ALA A 595 24.19 -4.42 19.95
C ALA A 595 23.52 -4.55 21.32
N GLY A 596 23.85 -5.57 22.10
CA GLY A 596 23.28 -5.74 23.44
C GLY A 596 24.27 -6.32 24.41
N TRP A 597 24.10 -6.00 25.69
CA TRP A 597 24.88 -6.58 26.78
C TRP A 597 23.99 -6.92 27.97
N THR A 598 24.30 -8.02 28.66
CA THR A 598 23.47 -8.56 29.74
C THR A 598 24.03 -8.30 31.13
N ARG A 599 25.29 -7.85 31.24
CA ARG A 599 25.97 -7.55 32.50
C ARG A 599 26.22 -6.03 32.65
N PRO A 600 26.01 -5.43 33.83
CA PRO A 600 26.25 -3.99 34.03
C PRO A 600 27.71 -3.58 33.74
N ILE A 601 27.89 -2.36 33.22
CA ILE A 601 29.18 -1.77 32.83
C ILE A 601 29.46 -0.55 33.73
N PRO A 602 30.40 -0.63 34.69
CA PRO A 602 30.84 0.52 35.48
C PRO A 602 31.50 1.60 34.61
N LEU A 603 31.18 2.88 34.87
CA LEU A 603 31.62 4.02 34.06
C LEU A 603 32.67 4.90 34.75
N GLY A 604 33.53 4.32 35.59
CA GLY A 604 34.67 5.03 36.21
C GLY A 604 34.37 5.78 37.52
N SER A 605 33.16 6.32 37.69
CA SER A 605 32.68 6.78 38.99
C SER A 605 31.85 5.68 39.66
N PRO A 606 31.99 5.43 40.98
CA PRO A 606 31.16 4.45 41.69
C PRO A 606 29.66 4.74 41.60
N GLU A 607 29.28 5.98 41.24
CA GLU A 607 27.89 6.42 41.11
C GLU A 607 27.25 6.05 39.75
N TYR A 608 28.05 5.77 38.71
CA TYR A 608 27.55 5.56 37.35
C TYR A 608 27.84 4.13 36.87
N THR A 609 26.79 3.32 36.80
CA THR A 609 26.84 1.99 36.19
C THR A 609 25.80 1.91 35.09
N LEU A 610 26.25 1.66 33.86
CA LEU A 610 25.38 1.43 32.72
C LEU A 610 24.76 0.01 32.85
N PRO A 611 23.44 -0.11 33.07
CA PRO A 611 22.82 -1.41 33.27
C PRO A 611 22.75 -2.22 31.97
N PRO A 612 22.31 -3.49 32.03
CA PRO A 612 22.03 -4.29 30.85
C PRO A 612 21.04 -3.59 29.92
N CYS A 613 21.47 -3.34 28.69
CA CYS A 613 20.71 -2.62 27.67
C CYS A 613 20.97 -3.21 26.29
N CYS A 614 20.17 -2.78 25.31
CA CYS A 614 20.49 -3.01 23.92
C CYS A 614 20.26 -1.76 23.08
N MET A 615 20.84 -1.77 21.89
CA MET A 615 20.86 -0.68 20.94
C MET A 615 20.55 -1.24 19.56
N LEU A 616 19.72 -0.52 18.83
CA LEU A 616 19.45 -0.77 17.42
C LEU A 616 19.88 0.44 16.62
N PHE A 617 20.72 0.21 15.61
CA PHE A 617 21.20 1.21 14.68
C PHE A 617 20.59 0.91 13.31
N GLU A 618 19.74 1.79 12.82
CA GLU A 618 19.04 1.62 11.55
C GLU A 618 19.64 2.58 10.52
N GLY A 619 20.53 2.07 9.67
CA GLY A 619 21.22 2.84 8.65
C GLY A 619 20.28 3.32 7.54
N TYR A 620 20.36 4.60 7.20
CA TYR A 620 19.57 5.26 6.16
C TYR A 620 20.44 6.14 5.25
N GLY A 621 19.85 6.59 4.14
CA GLY A 621 20.53 7.43 3.15
C GLY A 621 21.50 6.66 2.26
N ASP A 622 22.30 7.40 1.50
CA ASP A 622 23.32 6.85 0.61
C ASP A 622 24.55 6.36 1.38
N VAL A 623 25.22 5.34 0.84
CA VAL A 623 26.50 4.85 1.39
C VAL A 623 27.53 5.97 1.29
N LYS A 624 28.18 6.26 2.42
CA LYS A 624 29.23 7.26 2.50
C LYS A 624 30.59 6.58 2.74
N PRO A 625 31.36 6.25 1.68
CA PRO A 625 32.68 5.65 1.82
C PRO A 625 33.72 6.64 2.37
N GLY A 626 34.69 6.16 3.13
CA GLY A 626 35.73 7.00 3.68
C GLY A 626 36.95 6.28 4.25
N MET A 627 37.98 7.07 4.54
CA MET A 627 39.19 6.64 5.22
C MET A 627 39.79 7.77 6.05
N PHE A 628 40.26 7.43 7.26
CA PHE A 628 41.05 8.33 8.09
C PHE A 628 42.18 7.58 8.80
N THR A 629 43.15 8.35 9.32
CA THR A 629 44.20 7.82 10.18
C THR A 629 44.19 8.51 11.53
N ASN A 630 44.62 7.80 12.57
CA ASN A 630 44.70 8.31 13.94
C ASN A 630 45.97 7.78 14.63
N VAL A 631 46.43 8.47 15.68
CA VAL A 631 47.46 7.96 16.59
C VAL A 631 46.88 7.95 17.99
N VAL A 632 46.71 6.75 18.55
CA VAL A 632 46.13 6.56 19.88
C VAL A 632 47.17 6.86 20.97
N PRO A 633 46.76 7.12 22.23
CA PRO A 633 47.68 7.50 23.32
C PRO A 633 48.88 6.56 23.51
N SER A 634 48.72 5.26 23.26
CA SER A 634 49.82 4.30 23.30
C SER A 634 50.83 4.39 22.13
N GLY A 635 50.73 5.42 21.28
CA GLY A 635 51.63 5.68 20.15
C GLY A 635 51.39 4.80 18.92
N ARG A 636 50.43 3.87 18.97
CA ARG A 636 50.09 3.03 17.82
C ARG A 636 49.38 3.87 16.75
N ARG A 637 49.75 3.66 15.49
CA ARG A 637 49.06 4.31 14.35
C ARG A 637 47.90 3.45 13.89
N GLN A 638 46.72 4.04 13.81
CA GLN A 638 45.50 3.44 13.32
C GLN A 638 45.12 4.00 11.95
N GLU A 639 44.62 3.14 11.09
CA GLU A 639 44.08 3.49 9.78
C GLU A 639 42.72 2.79 9.64
N PHE A 640 41.69 3.57 9.34
CA PHE A 640 40.31 3.10 9.24
C PHE A 640 39.81 3.26 7.81
N TRP A 641 39.16 2.23 7.29
CA TRP A 641 38.46 2.25 6.00
C TRP A 641 37.03 1.79 6.23
N TYR A 642 36.05 2.49 5.68
CA TYR A 642 34.65 2.20 5.96
C TYR A 642 33.68 2.59 4.85
N ASN A 643 32.56 1.88 4.82
CA ASN A 643 31.32 2.26 4.12
C ASN A 643 30.24 2.52 5.18
N SER A 644 29.95 3.79 5.45
CA SER A 644 29.04 4.20 6.54
C SER A 644 27.68 4.68 6.02
N PHE A 645 26.64 4.48 6.82
CA PHE A 645 25.35 5.16 6.75
C PHE A 645 25.17 6.05 7.97
N ASP A 646 24.40 7.14 7.83
CA ASP A 646 23.80 7.76 9.01
C ASP A 646 22.82 6.75 9.61
N ALA A 647 22.66 6.72 10.93
CA ALA A 647 21.85 5.72 11.60
C ALA A 647 20.89 6.34 12.61
N PHE A 648 19.64 5.91 12.57
CA PHE A 648 18.72 6.10 13.68
C PHE A 648 19.08 5.14 14.80
N VAL A 649 19.27 5.67 16.00
CA VAL A 649 19.70 4.88 17.16
C VAL A 649 18.56 4.77 18.14
N SER A 650 18.11 3.55 18.42
CA SER A 650 17.19 3.23 19.51
C SER A 650 17.96 2.61 20.66
N PHE A 651 18.04 3.30 21.79
CA PHE A 651 18.63 2.82 23.04
C PHE A 651 17.54 2.27 23.95
N PHE A 652 17.54 0.96 24.15
CA PHE A 652 16.58 0.25 24.97
C PHE A 652 17.15 0.02 26.37
N HIS A 653 16.42 0.49 27.38
CA HIS A 653 16.70 0.23 28.78
C HIS A 653 15.58 -0.66 29.37
N PRO A 654 15.74 -2.00 29.34
CA PRO A 654 14.67 -2.96 29.61
C PRO A 654 14.03 -2.81 30.98
N LYS A 655 14.84 -2.51 32.02
CA LYS A 655 14.36 -2.41 33.40
C LYS A 655 13.31 -1.31 33.60
N SER A 656 13.37 -0.24 32.80
CA SER A 656 12.41 0.87 32.86
C SER A 656 11.44 0.88 31.67
N LYS A 657 11.48 -0.16 30.82
CA LYS A 657 10.76 -0.23 29.53
C LYS A 657 10.99 1.00 28.66
N TYR A 658 12.14 1.64 28.81
CA TYR A 658 12.46 2.86 28.08
C TYR A 658 13.09 2.57 26.74
N VAL A 659 12.68 3.33 25.73
CA VAL A 659 13.30 3.39 24.42
C VAL A 659 13.60 4.86 24.15
N GLY A 660 14.88 5.20 24.03
CA GLY A 660 15.36 6.55 23.76
C GLY A 660 16.00 6.67 22.39
N SER A 661 15.82 7.80 21.72
CA SER A 661 16.53 8.11 20.49
C SER A 661 17.95 8.61 20.81
N GLY A 662 18.96 8.02 20.16
CA GLY A 662 20.29 8.64 20.08
C GLY A 662 20.23 9.86 19.16
N ILE A 663 20.90 10.94 19.55
CA ILE A 663 20.79 12.24 18.87
C ILE A 663 21.57 12.25 17.55
N GLU A 664 22.71 11.57 17.53
CA GLU A 664 23.58 11.42 16.35
C GLU A 664 24.15 10.00 16.35
N GLY A 665 24.06 9.29 15.22
CA GLY A 665 24.64 7.96 15.09
C GLY A 665 24.92 7.57 13.66
N PHE A 666 25.82 6.61 13.49
CA PHE A 666 26.17 6.03 12.20
C PHE A 666 26.52 4.55 12.35
N VAL A 667 26.35 3.82 11.24
CA VAL A 667 26.67 2.41 11.13
C VAL A 667 27.56 2.18 9.92
N GLU A 668 28.72 1.58 10.16
CA GLU A 668 29.66 1.12 9.16
C GLU A 668 29.30 -0.32 8.80
N ARG A 669 28.68 -0.49 7.63
CA ARG A 669 28.35 -1.82 7.10
C ARG A 669 29.61 -2.59 6.74
N ASP A 670 30.61 -1.90 6.19
CA ASP A 670 31.94 -2.45 5.96
C ASP A 670 32.92 -1.60 6.76
N SER A 671 33.67 -2.21 7.69
CA SER A 671 34.68 -1.53 8.51
C SER A 671 35.97 -2.31 8.55
N MET A 672 37.10 -1.62 8.41
CA MET A 672 38.43 -2.15 8.61
C MET A 672 39.30 -1.20 9.42
N LEU A 673 39.93 -1.73 10.47
CA LEU A 673 40.92 -1.05 11.30
C LEU A 673 42.27 -1.75 11.17
N ILE A 674 43.29 -1.01 10.71
CA ILE A 674 44.69 -1.44 10.72
C ILE A 674 45.43 -0.70 11.83
N SER A 675 45.90 -1.42 12.85
CA SER A 675 46.68 -0.88 13.96
C SER A 675 48.14 -1.30 13.87
N ARG A 676 49.03 -0.36 13.58
CA ARG A 676 50.48 -0.55 13.46
C ARG A 676 51.21 -0.17 14.76
N PRO A 677 52.31 -0.87 15.10
CA PRO A 677 53.10 -0.51 16.27
C PRO A 677 53.69 0.92 16.17
N PRO A 678 54.05 1.54 17.30
CA PRO A 678 54.73 2.83 17.31
C PRO A 678 56.03 2.75 16.49
N LYS A 679 56.45 3.87 15.88
CA LYS A 679 57.79 3.94 15.26
C LYS A 679 58.82 3.90 16.40
N THR A 680 59.81 3.02 16.31
CA THR A 680 60.95 2.97 17.24
C THR A 680 61.59 4.35 17.35
N GLY A 681 61.60 4.94 18.56
CA GLY A 681 62.21 6.25 18.86
C GLY A 681 61.25 7.41 19.13
N ALA A 682 59.92 7.23 19.05
CA ALA A 682 58.97 8.25 19.48
C ALA A 682 58.64 8.07 20.97
N SER A 683 58.97 9.06 21.80
CA SER A 683 58.60 9.11 23.22
C SER A 683 57.08 9.06 23.37
N VAL A 684 56.61 8.21 24.29
CA VAL A 684 55.23 8.21 24.78
C VAL A 684 55.06 9.50 25.57
N ILE A 685 54.17 10.40 25.12
CA ILE A 685 53.73 11.57 25.87
C ILE A 685 52.42 11.21 26.55
#